data_AF-A0A0A2LK76-F1
#
_entry.id   AF-A0A0A2LK76-F1
#
_cell.length_a   1.000
_cell.length_b   1.000
_cell.length_c   1.000
_cell.angle_alpha   90.00
_cell.angle_beta   90.00
_cell.angle_gamma   90.00
#
_symmetry.space_group_name_H-M   'P 1'
#
loop_
_entity.id
_entity.type
_entity.pdbx_description
1 polymer ?
#
loop_
_entity_poly.entity_id
_entity_poly.type
_entity_poly.pdbx_seq_one_letter_code
_entity_poly.pdbx_strand_id
1 'polypeptide(L)'
;MLPNFTKTSRSSNEDLEKAPQVNNSSYLNNNELFDNSSDGAVPGESFEYGDSMYAKLQRVAGKFNIEQRGVERVPDSERTDTSYFNIGSMWLAANMVVSSFAIGVLGKSAFSLGFVDAILVCLFFNLLGVMTVCFFLCFGPPFGLRQMVLSRFWFGWWPVKFIAVLNVIACIGWSAANAIVGAQLLKAVNGNVPGFAGILIITFCTLFITFAGYKVVHAYEYWSWIPTTIVFIIVLGTFAHSGDFINIPMGVGISEMGSCLSFGSTVYGFATGWTSYAADYTVYQPKTQSSRLVFFAGWLGLIIPLIFTQFLGIAVMSATAMGDGVHNKYAEGYSDSGNGGLIAAVLEPLGGFGKFCLVILALSIIANNCPNIYSVGLTLQVLSRATQRVPRFIWTFVASCVSLAIAIPGYDHFETVLENFMNLIAYWLAIYSGIALVDHFVFRRGFGGYRPEDYDKPDKLPIGIAASVAFAVGVAGVVVGMSQTWWMGPVARHAGDPEFGGDVGFELGFAFASVAYCILRPIELRTGGLGAASAIHLAKHNPSHIYISGRNATNAEKVIKQIHEDNPKLAVTFIKCDLASLSSVKEAAERFTSQHPTLNILMCNAGIMAQPPSTTVDGYELQFGTNHLGHALLIKKLLPLLKASTDPRIVLLTSQGWGLHPCGGIIFKKLKTAQNISFGGPWVRYGQSKLANLIYARELAKRFPDITSVSVHPGIILTGLDNNLGIKEKMLVYALSWWRIMQPHEGAFSQTWAATVDKAEIWNGGYYEPVGKLANGKLDSTARDEALAERLWDWTEETLKGF
;
A
#
# COMPACT_ATOMS: atom_id res chain seq x y z
N MET A 1 69.81 -16.74 0.32
CA MET A 1 69.92 -18.00 1.08
C MET A 1 68.54 -18.38 1.55
N LEU A 2 67.97 -19.47 0.97
CA LEU A 2 67.00 -20.43 1.53
C LEU A 2 65.69 -19.91 2.19
N PRO A 3 64.59 -20.70 2.23
CA PRO A 3 64.12 -21.71 1.26
C PRO A 3 62.57 -21.79 1.08
N ASN A 4 62.18 -22.45 -0.03
CA ASN A 4 61.11 -23.47 -0.24
C ASN A 4 59.70 -23.31 0.40
N PHE A 5 58.66 -23.12 -0.43
CA PHE A 5 57.85 -24.13 -1.15
C PHE A 5 56.92 -24.98 -0.26
N THR A 6 55.60 -24.83 -0.45
CA THR A 6 54.69 -25.95 -0.74
C THR A 6 53.43 -25.45 -1.44
N LYS A 7 53.09 -26.12 -2.55
CA LYS A 7 51.88 -25.94 -3.38
C LYS A 7 50.85 -27.02 -3.02
N THR A 8 49.62 -26.78 -3.50
CA THR A 8 48.44 -27.68 -3.68
C THR A 8 47.45 -27.66 -2.51
N SER A 9 46.14 -27.48 -2.71
CA SER A 9 45.28 -27.75 -3.87
C SER A 9 44.12 -26.75 -3.96
N ARG A 10 43.59 -26.54 -5.18
CA ARG A 10 42.30 -25.88 -5.44
C ARG A 10 41.21 -26.98 -5.52
N SER A 11 40.10 -26.79 -4.81
CA SER A 11 38.75 -27.25 -5.20
C SER A 11 37.76 -26.19 -4.72
N SER A 12 37.30 -25.28 -5.58
CA SER A 12 36.05 -25.38 -6.35
C SER A 12 34.79 -25.52 -5.47
N ASN A 13 34.13 -24.38 -5.25
CA ASN A 13 32.69 -24.13 -5.04
C ASN A 13 32.40 -23.20 -3.86
N GLU A 14 32.81 -21.95 -4.00
CA GLU A 14 32.02 -20.86 -3.42
C GLU A 14 31.44 -20.03 -4.56
N ASP A 15 30.12 -20.06 -4.59
CA ASP A 15 29.20 -19.58 -5.60
C ASP A 15 29.35 -18.05 -5.79
N LEU A 16 29.91 -17.63 -6.92
CA LEU A 16 30.20 -16.23 -7.26
C LEU A 16 28.95 -15.41 -7.67
N GLU A 17 27.74 -15.93 -7.45
CA GLU A 17 26.46 -15.24 -7.73
C GLU A 17 25.74 -14.65 -6.51
N LYS A 18 26.37 -14.62 -5.33
CA LYS A 18 25.77 -14.00 -4.15
C LYS A 18 26.13 -12.51 -4.04
N ALA A 19 25.16 -11.67 -4.37
CA ALA A 19 25.08 -10.27 -3.96
C ALA A 19 25.43 -10.11 -2.46
N PRO A 20 25.95 -8.95 -2.02
CA PRO A 20 26.37 -8.79 -0.63
C PRO A 20 25.20 -9.08 0.29
N GLN A 21 25.34 -10.14 1.07
CA GLN A 21 24.50 -10.36 2.22
C GLN A 21 24.76 -9.21 3.18
N VAL A 22 23.70 -8.47 3.50
CA VAL A 22 23.64 -7.68 4.72
C VAL A 22 23.61 -8.68 5.88
N ASN A 23 24.78 -9.21 6.22
CA ASN A 23 25.05 -9.91 7.46
C ASN A 23 26.35 -9.36 8.02
N ASN A 24 26.21 -8.61 9.12
CA ASN A 24 27.31 -8.22 9.98
C ASN A 24 28.09 -9.47 10.40
N SER A 25 29.34 -9.61 9.94
CA SER A 25 30.52 -9.63 10.80
C SER A 25 31.74 -10.18 10.05
N SER A 26 32.82 -9.37 10.03
CA SER A 26 34.16 -9.72 10.56
C SER A 26 35.36 -9.36 9.64
N TYR A 27 36.17 -8.40 10.13
CA TYR A 27 37.59 -8.08 9.81
C TYR A 27 37.89 -7.52 8.40
N LEU A 28 38.41 -6.29 8.15
CA LEU A 28 39.41 -5.43 8.81
C LEU A 28 39.28 -3.93 8.44
N ASN A 29 39.55 -3.05 9.43
CA ASN A 29 39.95 -1.63 9.46
C ASN A 29 39.85 -0.73 8.21
N ASN A 30 38.98 0.28 8.27
CA ASN A 30 39.35 1.69 8.48
C ASN A 30 38.11 2.53 8.88
N ASN A 31 38.24 3.25 9.99
CA ASN A 31 37.17 3.97 10.68
C ASN A 31 36.75 5.28 9.98
N GLU A 32 35.50 5.67 10.28
CA GLU A 32 34.86 6.98 10.04
C GLU A 32 34.25 7.19 8.65
N LEU A 33 33.07 6.60 8.37
CA LEU A 33 32.05 7.17 7.44
C LEU A 33 30.77 6.32 7.29
N PHE A 34 30.70 5.11 7.87
CA PHE A 34 29.44 4.37 7.91
C PHE A 34 28.55 4.88 9.04
N ASP A 35 27.49 5.61 8.68
CA ASP A 35 26.30 5.66 9.54
C ASP A 35 25.74 4.23 9.63
N ASN A 36 26.21 3.49 10.63
CA ASN A 36 25.71 2.16 11.03
C ASN A 36 24.33 2.29 11.73
N SER A 37 23.51 3.24 11.32
CA SER A 37 22.18 3.40 11.90
C SER A 37 21.30 2.24 11.42
N SER A 38 20.60 1.61 12.35
CA SER A 38 19.59 0.60 12.10
C SER A 38 18.34 1.15 11.39
N ASP A 39 18.45 2.31 10.74
CA ASP A 39 17.35 3.17 10.31
C ASP A 39 16.93 2.94 8.83
N GLY A 40 17.67 2.11 8.09
CA GLY A 40 17.39 1.72 6.71
C GLY A 40 17.70 2.77 5.65
N ALA A 41 18.32 3.90 6.00
CA ALA A 41 18.85 4.87 5.06
C ALA A 41 20.14 4.38 4.41
N VAL A 42 20.39 4.82 3.17
CA VAL A 42 21.56 4.41 2.38
C VAL A 42 22.36 5.66 2.03
N PRO A 43 23.62 5.84 2.43
CA PRO A 43 24.42 7.01 2.04
C PRO A 43 24.69 7.06 0.53
N GLY A 44 24.71 8.26 -0.06
CA GLY A 44 24.93 8.46 -1.50
C GLY A 44 26.27 7.92 -2.01
N GLU A 45 27.32 8.05 -1.20
CA GLU A 45 28.66 7.56 -1.54
C GLU A 45 28.70 6.02 -1.69
N SER A 46 27.73 5.31 -1.11
CA SER A 46 27.70 3.85 -1.14
C SER A 46 27.46 3.26 -2.54
N PHE A 47 26.88 4.03 -3.46
CA PHE A 47 26.52 3.57 -4.80
C PHE A 47 27.71 3.39 -5.75
N GLU A 48 28.88 3.96 -5.41
CA GLU A 48 30.08 3.92 -6.24
C GLU A 48 31.05 2.78 -5.86
N TYR A 49 30.84 2.14 -4.71
CA TYR A 49 31.74 1.10 -4.22
C TYR A 49 31.57 -0.24 -4.96
N GLY A 50 32.69 -0.90 -5.22
CA GLY A 50 32.77 -2.22 -5.84
C GLY A 50 32.91 -2.21 -7.37
N ASP A 51 33.06 -3.41 -7.95
CA ASP A 51 33.40 -3.60 -9.37
C ASP A 51 32.25 -4.12 -10.25
N SER A 52 31.03 -4.13 -9.71
CA SER A 52 29.84 -4.50 -10.48
C SER A 52 29.61 -3.56 -11.67
N MET A 53 28.94 -4.05 -12.71
CA MET A 53 28.53 -3.21 -13.86
C MET A 53 27.67 -2.02 -13.41
N TYR A 54 26.83 -2.23 -12.39
CA TYR A 54 26.04 -1.16 -11.76
C TYR A 54 26.92 -0.08 -11.12
N ALA A 55 27.88 -0.45 -10.28
CA ALA A 55 28.80 0.50 -9.64
C ALA A 55 29.68 1.24 -10.67
N LYS A 56 30.07 0.57 -11.77
CA LYS A 56 30.78 1.22 -12.89
C LYS A 56 29.92 2.28 -13.58
N LEU A 57 28.66 1.96 -13.88
CA LEU A 57 27.71 2.92 -14.47
C LEU A 57 27.42 4.09 -13.53
N GLN A 58 27.26 3.82 -12.22
CA GLN A 58 27.05 4.87 -11.22
C GLN A 58 28.26 5.79 -11.07
N ARG A 59 29.50 5.25 -11.09
CA ARG A 59 30.73 6.09 -11.13
C ARG A 59 30.80 6.99 -12.36
N VAL A 60 30.36 6.52 -13.52
CA VAL A 60 30.28 7.35 -14.72
C VAL A 60 29.22 8.45 -14.52
N ALA A 61 28.04 8.10 -14.00
CA ALA A 61 27.00 9.08 -13.70
C ALA A 61 27.45 10.16 -12.70
N GLY A 62 28.18 9.75 -11.64
CA GLY A 62 28.73 10.65 -10.62
C GLY A 62 29.71 11.68 -11.19
N LYS A 63 30.57 11.28 -12.15
CA LYS A 63 31.47 12.21 -12.87
C LYS A 63 30.72 13.32 -13.61
N PHE A 64 29.49 13.06 -14.04
CA PHE A 64 28.65 14.03 -14.74
C PHE A 64 27.63 14.71 -13.81
N ASN A 65 27.75 14.56 -12.49
CA ASN A 65 26.81 15.06 -11.49
C ASN A 65 25.35 14.59 -11.68
N ILE A 66 25.16 13.42 -12.29
CA ILE A 66 23.85 12.81 -12.47
C ILE A 66 23.43 12.14 -11.16
N GLU A 67 22.18 12.34 -10.73
CA GLU A 67 21.67 11.72 -9.50
C GLU A 67 21.69 10.18 -9.58
N GLN A 68 22.40 9.57 -8.63
CA GLN A 68 22.63 8.12 -8.57
C GLN A 68 21.57 7.37 -7.76
N ARG A 69 21.02 8.03 -6.73
CA ARG A 69 20.06 7.45 -5.77
C ARG A 69 18.72 7.13 -6.45
N GLY A 70 18.19 5.96 -6.16
CA GLY A 70 16.89 5.50 -6.63
C GLY A 70 15.81 5.61 -5.55
N VAL A 71 15.23 4.46 -5.23
CA VAL A 71 14.14 4.27 -4.25
C VAL A 71 14.63 4.19 -2.80
N GLU A 72 15.94 4.19 -2.58
CA GLU A 72 16.52 4.07 -1.25
C GLU A 72 16.23 5.29 -0.38
N ARG A 73 15.95 5.04 0.90
CA ARG A 73 15.66 6.08 1.89
C ARG A 73 16.83 7.07 2.02
N VAL A 74 16.52 8.36 1.97
CA VAL A 74 17.49 9.47 2.10
C VAL A 74 17.89 9.63 3.57
N PRO A 75 19.18 9.56 3.93
CA PRO A 75 19.67 9.80 5.29
C PRO A 75 19.37 11.23 5.75
N ASP A 76 19.19 11.43 7.06
CA ASP A 76 18.87 12.75 7.62
C ASP A 76 19.99 13.78 7.34
N SER A 77 21.25 13.35 7.21
CA SER A 77 22.41 14.20 6.87
C SER A 77 22.39 14.74 5.44
N GLU A 78 21.70 14.05 4.51
CA GLU A 78 21.62 14.43 3.09
C GLU A 78 20.37 15.26 2.79
N ARG A 79 19.47 15.47 3.76
CA ARG A 79 18.25 16.28 3.62
C ARG A 79 18.53 17.76 3.84
N THR A 80 19.19 18.38 2.87
CA THR A 80 19.75 19.74 2.99
C THR A 80 18.85 20.85 2.42
N ASP A 81 17.75 20.53 1.75
CA ASP A 81 16.87 21.54 1.14
C ASP A 81 15.95 22.16 2.20
N THR A 82 16.30 23.32 2.72
CA THR A 82 15.55 24.00 3.79
C THR A 82 14.48 24.97 3.28
N SER A 83 14.41 25.20 1.96
CA SER A 83 13.60 26.26 1.39
C SER A 83 12.17 25.79 1.11
N TYR A 84 11.19 26.38 1.80
CA TYR A 84 9.77 26.21 1.46
C TYR A 84 9.44 26.78 0.08
N PHE A 85 10.14 27.84 -0.34
CA PHE A 85 9.93 28.43 -1.65
C PHE A 85 10.32 27.46 -2.77
N ASN A 86 11.34 26.60 -2.58
CA ASN A 86 11.70 25.58 -3.57
C ASN A 86 10.57 24.57 -3.80
N ILE A 87 9.80 24.25 -2.76
CA ILE A 87 8.62 23.38 -2.86
C ILE A 87 7.55 24.08 -3.70
N GLY A 88 7.24 25.34 -3.36
CA GLY A 88 6.22 26.12 -4.06
C GLY A 88 6.58 26.42 -5.51
N SER A 89 7.82 26.85 -5.80
CA SER A 89 8.27 27.21 -7.14
C SER A 89 8.32 26.00 -8.08
N MET A 90 8.63 24.81 -7.55
CA MET A 90 8.61 23.57 -8.32
C MET A 90 7.21 23.26 -8.87
N TRP A 91 6.18 23.30 -8.02
CA TRP A 91 4.82 23.07 -8.47
C TRP A 91 4.26 24.24 -9.29
N LEU A 92 4.73 25.45 -9.01
CA LEU A 92 4.35 26.63 -9.76
C LEU A 92 4.83 26.54 -11.21
N ALA A 93 6.07 26.14 -11.44
CA ALA A 93 6.61 25.94 -12.78
C ALA A 93 5.96 24.78 -13.53
N ALA A 94 5.71 23.67 -12.84
CA ALA A 94 5.00 22.55 -13.45
C ALA A 94 3.58 22.93 -13.91
N ASN A 95 2.92 23.93 -13.30
CA ASN A 95 1.51 24.25 -13.61
C ASN A 95 1.31 25.60 -14.29
N MET A 96 2.28 26.51 -14.27
CA MET A 96 2.25 27.75 -15.04
C MET A 96 2.64 27.45 -16.49
N VAL A 97 1.80 26.69 -17.19
CA VAL A 97 2.09 26.10 -18.50
C VAL A 97 0.84 26.04 -19.37
N VAL A 98 1.01 25.84 -20.68
CA VAL A 98 -0.12 25.78 -21.62
C VAL A 98 -1.00 24.54 -21.41
N SER A 99 -0.46 23.44 -20.88
CA SER A 99 -1.28 22.27 -20.54
C SER A 99 -2.38 22.60 -19.53
N SER A 100 -2.09 23.44 -18.53
CA SER A 100 -3.09 23.90 -17.56
C SER A 100 -4.12 24.83 -18.22
N PHE A 101 -3.68 25.72 -19.12
CA PHE A 101 -4.58 26.55 -19.93
C PHE A 101 -5.54 25.70 -20.77
N ALA A 102 -5.05 24.63 -21.38
CA ALA A 102 -5.84 23.72 -22.21
C ALA A 102 -6.98 23.04 -21.44
N ILE A 103 -6.83 22.80 -20.14
CA ILE A 103 -7.94 22.28 -19.32
C ILE A 103 -9.09 23.28 -19.24
N GLY A 104 -8.81 24.57 -19.13
CA GLY A 104 -9.85 25.61 -19.16
C GLY A 104 -10.60 25.66 -20.51
N VAL A 105 -9.89 25.42 -21.61
CA VAL A 105 -10.47 25.38 -22.96
C VAL A 105 -11.55 24.28 -23.09
N LEU A 106 -11.34 23.14 -22.44
CA LEU A 106 -12.29 22.00 -22.48
C LEU A 106 -13.67 22.34 -21.94
N GLY A 107 -13.79 23.31 -21.02
CA GLY A 107 -15.08 23.70 -20.44
C GLY A 107 -16.13 24.02 -21.51
N LYS A 108 -15.73 24.77 -22.55
CA LYS A 108 -16.58 25.03 -23.72
C LYS A 108 -16.42 23.96 -24.80
N SER A 109 -15.19 23.59 -25.19
CA SER A 109 -14.98 22.76 -26.40
C SER A 109 -15.54 21.35 -26.27
N ALA A 110 -15.45 20.76 -25.07
CA ALA A 110 -15.88 19.39 -24.81
C ALA A 110 -17.19 19.33 -24.00
N PHE A 111 -17.35 20.21 -23.01
CA PHE A 111 -18.48 20.13 -22.06
C PHE A 111 -19.59 21.16 -22.31
N SER A 112 -19.43 22.05 -23.30
CA SER A 112 -20.42 23.06 -23.70
C SER A 112 -20.89 23.99 -22.56
N LEU A 113 -20.05 24.21 -21.55
CA LEU A 113 -20.32 25.11 -20.44
C LEU A 113 -20.24 26.58 -20.87
N GLY A 114 -20.95 27.44 -20.16
CA GLY A 114 -20.81 28.88 -20.25
C GLY A 114 -19.49 29.40 -19.65
N PHE A 115 -19.43 30.71 -19.40
CA PHE A 115 -18.25 31.30 -18.76
C PHE A 115 -18.25 31.10 -17.23
N VAL A 116 -19.38 31.38 -16.57
CA VAL A 116 -19.44 31.46 -15.10
C VAL A 116 -19.40 30.08 -14.43
N ASP A 117 -20.20 29.14 -14.94
CA ASP A 117 -20.21 27.72 -14.56
C ASP A 117 -18.82 27.08 -14.73
N ALA A 118 -18.16 27.24 -15.89
CA ALA A 118 -16.82 26.71 -16.11
C ALA A 118 -15.80 27.25 -15.10
N ILE A 119 -15.84 28.56 -14.80
CA ILE A 119 -14.97 29.20 -13.80
C ILE A 119 -15.21 28.61 -12.39
N LEU A 120 -16.47 28.44 -12.00
CA LEU A 120 -16.84 27.90 -10.69
C LEU A 120 -16.45 26.42 -10.54
N VAL A 121 -16.65 25.61 -11.59
CA VAL A 121 -16.21 24.21 -11.64
C VAL A 121 -14.69 24.13 -11.53
N CYS A 122 -13.95 24.91 -12.34
CA CYS A 122 -12.50 24.98 -12.23
C CYS A 122 -12.03 25.36 -10.83
N LEU A 123 -12.64 26.38 -10.21
CA LEU A 123 -12.28 26.79 -8.86
C LEU A 123 -12.47 25.65 -7.85
N PHE A 124 -13.66 25.06 -7.81
CA PHE A 124 -14.02 24.07 -6.80
C PHE A 124 -13.18 22.79 -6.93
N PHE A 125 -13.07 22.22 -8.13
CA PHE A 125 -12.39 20.94 -8.31
C PHE A 125 -10.87 21.05 -8.26
N ASN A 126 -10.27 22.21 -8.59
CA ASN A 126 -8.85 22.43 -8.30
C ASN A 126 -8.59 22.51 -6.79
N LEU A 127 -9.44 23.24 -6.03
CA LEU A 127 -9.31 23.31 -4.57
C LEU A 127 -9.39 21.91 -3.95
N LEU A 128 -10.26 21.04 -4.47
CA LEU A 128 -10.38 19.65 -4.04
C LEU A 128 -9.15 18.81 -4.43
N GLY A 129 -8.76 18.85 -5.71
CA GLY A 129 -7.68 18.01 -6.25
C GLY A 129 -6.33 18.32 -5.61
N VAL A 130 -5.99 19.61 -5.47
CA VAL A 130 -4.70 20.04 -4.91
C VAL A 130 -4.49 19.57 -3.47
N MET A 131 -5.55 19.44 -2.66
CA MET A 131 -5.44 18.95 -1.28
C MET A 131 -4.78 17.57 -1.19
N THR A 132 -5.07 16.68 -2.14
CA THR A 132 -4.49 15.32 -2.16
C THR A 132 -2.97 15.38 -2.39
N VAL A 133 -2.52 16.19 -3.35
CA VAL A 133 -1.10 16.40 -3.63
C VAL A 133 -0.38 16.98 -2.40
N CYS A 134 -0.95 18.02 -1.80
CA CYS A 134 -0.37 18.67 -0.63
C CYS A 134 -0.31 17.76 0.60
N PHE A 135 -1.29 16.86 0.76
CA PHE A 135 -1.25 15.85 1.81
C PHE A 135 -0.05 14.92 1.66
N PHE A 136 0.22 14.43 0.45
CA PHE A 136 1.34 13.53 0.20
C PHE A 136 2.72 14.24 0.21
N LEU A 137 2.79 15.53 -0.14
CA LEU A 137 4.02 16.33 0.04
C LEU A 137 4.52 16.29 1.50
N CYS A 138 3.60 16.24 2.47
CA CYS A 138 3.94 16.19 3.89
C CYS A 138 4.66 14.90 4.32
N PHE A 139 4.65 13.84 3.51
CA PHE A 139 5.31 12.56 3.82
C PHE A 139 6.81 12.57 3.50
N GLY A 140 7.27 13.44 2.59
CA GLY A 140 8.68 13.51 2.21
C GLY A 140 9.62 13.85 3.37
N PRO A 141 9.44 14.99 4.07
CA PRO A 141 10.34 15.40 5.14
C PRO A 141 10.49 14.39 6.30
N PRO A 142 9.40 13.82 6.88
CA PRO A 142 9.55 12.91 8.01
C PRO A 142 10.19 11.57 7.64
N PHE A 143 9.99 11.10 6.40
CA PHE A 143 10.34 9.73 6.02
C PHE A 143 11.55 9.61 5.11
N GLY A 144 11.84 10.60 4.26
CA GLY A 144 12.91 10.51 3.28
C GLY A 144 12.68 9.39 2.26
N LEU A 145 11.42 9.04 1.98
CA LEU A 145 11.01 7.99 1.06
C LEU A 145 10.25 8.57 -0.13
N ARG A 146 10.45 7.96 -1.31
CA ARG A 146 9.69 8.25 -2.54
C ARG A 146 8.23 7.81 -2.42
N GLN A 147 7.31 8.44 -3.16
CA GLN A 147 5.86 8.26 -3.01
C GLN A 147 5.39 6.81 -3.25
N MET A 148 5.89 6.17 -4.31
CA MET A 148 5.51 4.78 -4.62
C MET A 148 6.12 3.78 -3.62
N VAL A 149 7.21 4.16 -2.96
CA VAL A 149 7.79 3.38 -1.85
C VAL A 149 6.95 3.56 -0.59
N LEU A 150 6.51 4.78 -0.27
CA LEU A 150 5.57 5.06 0.81
C LEU A 150 4.27 4.28 0.67
N SER A 151 3.81 4.09 -0.57
CA SER A 151 2.61 3.32 -0.89
C SER A 151 2.66 1.86 -0.40
N ARG A 152 3.86 1.30 -0.14
CA ARG A 152 4.04 -0.03 0.46
C ARG A 152 3.41 -0.14 1.85
N PHE A 153 3.34 0.95 2.60
CA PHE A 153 2.73 0.95 3.95
C PHE A 153 1.21 0.79 3.93
N TRP A 154 0.56 1.09 2.80
CA TRP A 154 -0.89 0.95 2.63
C TRP A 154 -1.22 -0.29 1.83
N PHE A 155 -0.60 -0.44 0.66
CA PHE A 155 -0.90 -1.48 -0.30
C PHE A 155 -0.12 -2.77 -0.07
N GLY A 156 0.91 -2.78 0.77
CA GLY A 156 1.75 -3.96 0.97
C GLY A 156 2.75 -4.21 -0.17
N TRP A 157 3.53 -5.29 -0.08
CA TRP A 157 4.65 -5.54 -0.99
C TRP A 157 4.22 -5.92 -2.42
N TRP A 158 3.14 -6.69 -2.57
CA TRP A 158 2.68 -7.18 -3.87
C TRP A 158 1.72 -6.22 -4.57
N PRO A 159 0.63 -5.77 -3.94
CA PRO A 159 -0.36 -4.92 -4.61
C PRO A 159 0.18 -3.55 -5.02
N VAL A 160 1.15 -3.00 -4.28
CA VAL A 160 1.79 -1.74 -4.66
C VAL A 160 2.42 -1.78 -6.05
N LYS A 161 2.83 -2.96 -6.54
CA LYS A 161 3.43 -3.09 -7.88
C LYS A 161 2.40 -2.82 -8.98
N PHE A 162 1.16 -3.22 -8.78
CA PHE A 162 0.06 -2.89 -9.68
C PHE A 162 -0.18 -1.38 -9.70
N ILE A 163 -0.17 -0.74 -8.53
CA ILE A 163 -0.30 0.73 -8.41
C ILE A 163 0.88 1.44 -9.09
N ALA A 164 2.10 0.92 -8.95
CA ALA A 164 3.28 1.45 -9.63
C ALA A 164 3.16 1.36 -11.16
N VAL A 165 2.58 0.28 -11.71
CA VAL A 165 2.30 0.18 -13.16
C VAL A 165 1.29 1.24 -13.60
N LEU A 166 0.21 1.44 -12.86
CA LEU A 166 -0.76 2.51 -13.15
C LEU A 166 -0.09 3.89 -13.15
N ASN A 167 0.79 4.14 -12.18
CA ASN A 167 1.54 5.40 -12.12
C ASN A 167 2.50 5.58 -13.31
N VAL A 168 3.21 4.54 -13.74
CA VAL A 168 4.08 4.61 -14.93
C VAL A 168 3.27 4.96 -16.17
N ILE A 169 2.11 4.31 -16.36
CA ILE A 169 1.21 4.61 -17.47
C ILE A 169 0.73 6.07 -17.39
N ALA A 170 0.35 6.54 -16.20
CA ALA A 170 -0.10 7.91 -16.00
C ALA A 170 1.00 8.94 -16.33
N CYS A 171 2.21 8.81 -15.78
CA CYS A 171 3.30 9.76 -16.06
C CYS A 171 3.70 9.78 -17.54
N ILE A 172 3.74 8.62 -18.21
CA ILE A 172 4.06 8.54 -19.65
C ILE A 172 2.95 9.17 -20.48
N GLY A 173 1.68 8.86 -20.17
CA GLY A 173 0.55 9.43 -20.89
C GLY A 173 0.45 10.95 -20.73
N TRP A 174 0.71 11.48 -19.53
CA TRP A 174 0.84 12.92 -19.31
C TRP A 174 1.93 13.52 -20.16
N SER A 175 3.12 12.91 -20.14
CA SER A 175 4.26 13.40 -20.90
C SER A 175 3.97 13.46 -22.39
N ALA A 176 3.23 12.47 -22.92
CA ALA A 176 2.81 12.41 -24.31
C ALA A 176 1.78 13.50 -24.64
N ALA A 177 0.73 13.63 -23.82
CA ALA A 177 -0.32 14.64 -24.00
C ALA A 177 0.25 16.07 -23.98
N ASN A 178 1.11 16.37 -23.01
CA ASN A 178 1.75 17.67 -22.89
C ASN A 178 2.67 17.98 -24.08
N ALA A 179 3.41 17.00 -24.58
CA ALA A 179 4.27 17.17 -25.75
C ALA A 179 3.48 17.53 -27.01
N ILE A 180 2.25 17.00 -27.17
CA ILE A 180 1.35 17.37 -28.27
C ILE A 180 0.97 18.85 -28.18
N VAL A 181 0.61 19.35 -26.99
CA VAL A 181 0.31 20.78 -26.78
C VAL A 181 1.52 21.64 -27.14
N GLY A 182 2.72 21.29 -26.69
CA GLY A 182 3.96 21.98 -27.07
C GLY A 182 4.19 22.03 -28.57
N ALA A 183 3.92 20.93 -29.27
CA ALA A 183 4.04 20.84 -30.72
C ALA A 183 3.00 21.70 -31.46
N GLN A 184 1.77 21.81 -30.94
CA GLN A 184 0.74 22.72 -31.47
C GLN A 184 1.21 24.18 -31.45
N LEU A 185 1.86 24.63 -30.38
CA LEU A 185 2.44 25.98 -30.31
C LEU A 185 3.56 26.19 -31.33
N LEU A 186 4.46 25.20 -31.49
CA LEU A 186 5.55 25.29 -32.47
C LEU A 186 5.05 25.31 -33.91
N LYS A 187 4.00 24.54 -34.22
CA LYS A 187 3.32 24.59 -35.52
C LYS A 187 2.68 25.97 -35.76
N ALA A 188 2.05 26.56 -34.75
CA ALA A 188 1.46 27.89 -34.85
C ALA A 188 2.51 29.01 -35.08
N VAL A 189 3.75 28.83 -34.62
CA VAL A 189 4.87 29.76 -34.91
C VAL A 189 5.30 29.66 -36.38
N ASN A 190 5.40 28.44 -36.89
CA ASN A 190 5.82 28.14 -38.26
C ASN A 190 5.10 26.90 -38.79
N GLY A 191 4.10 27.10 -39.67
CA GLY A 191 3.29 26.02 -40.25
C GLY A 191 4.08 24.99 -41.07
N ASN A 192 5.34 25.27 -41.43
CA ASN A 192 6.21 24.29 -42.09
C ASN A 192 6.82 23.27 -41.11
N VAL A 193 6.71 23.48 -39.80
CA VAL A 193 7.17 22.53 -38.80
C VAL A 193 6.07 21.47 -38.62
N PRO A 194 6.30 20.22 -39.04
CA PRO A 194 5.30 19.17 -38.84
C PRO A 194 5.14 18.85 -37.36
N GLY A 195 3.92 18.46 -36.95
CA GLY A 195 3.61 18.20 -35.53
C GLY A 195 4.57 17.23 -34.86
N PHE A 196 4.96 16.15 -35.54
CA PHE A 196 5.92 15.17 -34.99
C PHE A 196 7.30 15.77 -34.68
N ALA A 197 7.76 16.77 -35.45
CA ALA A 197 9.03 17.44 -35.21
C ALA A 197 8.95 18.32 -33.95
N GLY A 198 7.81 18.98 -33.74
CA GLY A 198 7.54 19.71 -32.49
C GLY A 198 7.58 18.79 -31.26
N ILE A 199 6.95 17.61 -31.35
CA ILE A 199 6.95 16.60 -30.27
C ILE A 199 8.38 16.14 -29.97
N LEU A 200 9.18 15.89 -31.00
CA LEU A 200 10.57 15.46 -30.86
C LEU A 200 11.42 16.50 -30.14
N ILE A 201 11.29 17.78 -30.52
CA ILE A 201 11.99 18.90 -29.87
C ILE A 201 11.66 18.95 -28.38
N ILE A 202 10.37 18.96 -28.04
CA ILE A 202 9.92 19.04 -26.63
C ILE A 202 10.42 17.83 -25.84
N THR A 203 10.22 16.62 -26.35
CA THR A 203 10.60 15.38 -25.65
C THR A 203 12.10 15.28 -25.44
N PHE A 204 12.90 15.70 -26.43
CA PHE A 204 14.36 15.71 -26.32
C PHE A 204 14.84 16.72 -25.27
N CYS A 205 14.27 17.93 -25.25
CA CYS A 205 14.58 18.94 -24.24
C CYS A 205 14.19 18.48 -22.83
N THR A 206 13.02 17.86 -22.65
CA THR A 206 12.62 17.25 -21.37
C THR A 206 13.59 16.16 -20.94
N LEU A 207 13.98 15.27 -21.86
CA LEU A 207 14.93 14.20 -21.56
C LEU A 207 16.27 14.78 -21.09
N PHE A 208 16.78 15.83 -21.75
CA PHE A 208 18.05 16.45 -21.39
C PHE A 208 18.08 16.93 -19.93
N ILE A 209 17.00 17.57 -19.47
CA ILE A 209 16.89 18.08 -18.10
C ILE A 209 16.70 16.93 -17.09
N THR A 210 15.78 16.01 -17.38
CA THR A 210 15.43 14.91 -16.47
C THR A 210 16.54 13.86 -16.33
N PHE A 211 17.39 13.72 -17.34
CA PHE A 211 18.54 12.82 -17.32
C PHE A 211 19.49 13.14 -16.16
N ALA A 212 19.69 14.42 -15.83
CA ALA A 212 20.60 14.86 -14.78
C ALA A 212 20.04 14.67 -13.34
N GLY A 213 18.71 14.67 -13.16
CA GLY A 213 18.06 14.38 -11.87
C GLY A 213 17.68 15.59 -11.03
N TYR A 214 17.41 15.34 -9.74
CA TYR A 214 16.71 16.22 -8.81
C TYR A 214 17.27 17.64 -8.80
N LYS A 215 18.58 17.81 -8.65
CA LYS A 215 19.20 19.14 -8.57
C LYS A 215 18.97 19.98 -9.82
N VAL A 216 19.11 19.38 -11.01
CA VAL A 216 18.94 20.09 -12.28
C VAL A 216 17.47 20.34 -12.57
N VAL A 217 16.60 19.38 -12.26
CA VAL A 217 15.14 19.57 -12.34
C VAL A 217 14.74 20.75 -11.45
N HIS A 218 15.06 20.73 -10.15
CA HIS A 218 14.73 21.84 -9.25
C HIS A 218 15.33 23.17 -9.69
N ALA A 219 16.57 23.20 -10.22
CA ALA A 219 17.16 24.43 -10.73
C ALA A 219 16.40 24.97 -11.94
N TYR A 220 15.99 24.10 -12.87
CA TYR A 220 15.19 24.49 -14.02
C TYR A 220 13.80 24.98 -13.61
N GLU A 221 13.09 24.21 -12.77
CA GLU A 221 11.77 24.56 -12.26
C GLU A 221 11.80 25.88 -11.48
N TYR A 222 12.86 26.17 -10.74
CA TYR A 222 12.97 27.41 -9.96
C TYR A 222 12.85 28.67 -10.83
N TRP A 223 13.32 28.64 -12.08
CA TRP A 223 13.40 29.82 -12.96
C TRP A 223 12.42 29.80 -14.14
N SER A 224 12.05 28.62 -14.64
CA SER A 224 11.31 28.45 -15.90
C SER A 224 9.89 29.04 -15.88
N TRP A 225 9.28 29.18 -14.70
CA TRP A 225 7.95 29.78 -14.56
C TRP A 225 7.91 31.28 -14.84
N ILE A 226 8.98 32.03 -14.54
CA ILE A 226 9.00 33.49 -14.65
C ILE A 226 8.69 33.97 -16.08
N PRO A 227 9.44 33.55 -17.13
CA PRO A 227 9.14 33.97 -18.49
C PRO A 227 7.74 33.52 -18.91
N THR A 228 7.28 32.35 -18.47
CA THR A 228 5.97 31.83 -18.80
C THR A 228 4.84 32.66 -18.18
N THR A 229 4.96 33.06 -16.91
CA THR A 229 4.01 33.98 -16.24
C THR A 229 3.93 35.31 -16.97
N ILE A 230 5.08 35.89 -17.34
CA ILE A 230 5.12 37.16 -18.06
C ILE A 230 4.36 37.03 -19.39
N VAL A 231 4.58 35.94 -20.12
CA VAL A 231 3.88 35.73 -21.40
C VAL A 231 2.38 35.51 -21.19
N PHE A 232 1.95 34.76 -20.17
CA PHE A 232 0.51 34.64 -19.88
C PHE A 232 -0.14 35.98 -19.49
N ILE A 233 0.58 36.86 -18.79
CA ILE A 233 0.10 38.23 -18.52
C ILE A 233 -0.02 39.03 -19.82
N ILE A 234 0.91 38.86 -20.77
CA ILE A 234 0.82 39.46 -22.11
C ILE A 234 -0.39 38.90 -22.86
N VAL A 235 -0.64 37.60 -22.81
CA VAL A 235 -1.83 36.97 -23.42
C VAL A 235 -3.10 37.57 -22.82
N LEU A 236 -3.21 37.63 -21.48
CA LEU A 236 -4.33 38.23 -20.78
C LEU A 236 -4.54 39.70 -21.18
N GLY A 237 -3.48 40.51 -21.16
CA GLY A 237 -3.55 41.93 -21.51
C GLY A 237 -3.95 42.17 -22.97
N THR A 238 -3.40 41.36 -23.89
CA THR A 238 -3.70 41.45 -25.33
C THR A 238 -5.14 41.03 -25.60
N PHE A 239 -5.59 39.93 -24.99
CA PHE A 239 -6.96 39.47 -25.11
C PHE A 239 -7.95 40.46 -24.50
N ALA A 240 -7.68 40.99 -23.31
CA ALA A 240 -8.54 42.00 -22.68
C ALA A 240 -8.65 43.28 -23.52
N HIS A 241 -7.55 43.72 -24.16
CA HIS A 241 -7.55 44.90 -25.03
C HIS A 241 -8.26 44.65 -26.37
N SER A 242 -8.37 43.40 -26.83
CA SER A 242 -9.05 43.09 -28.09
C SER A 242 -10.55 43.39 -28.05
N GLY A 243 -11.17 43.32 -26.87
CA GLY A 243 -12.63 43.43 -26.73
C GLY A 243 -13.40 42.19 -27.17
N ASP A 244 -12.69 41.10 -27.48
CA ASP A 244 -13.23 39.88 -28.09
C ASP A 244 -13.87 38.89 -27.09
N PHE A 245 -13.89 39.25 -25.81
CA PHE A 245 -14.48 38.42 -24.76
C PHE A 245 -16.00 38.29 -24.94
N ILE A 246 -16.52 37.06 -24.86
CA ILE A 246 -17.94 36.77 -24.92
C ILE A 246 -18.37 36.10 -23.63
N ASN A 247 -19.32 36.72 -22.92
CA ASN A 247 -19.93 36.09 -21.76
C ASN A 247 -20.99 35.08 -22.22
N ILE A 248 -20.58 33.83 -22.43
CA ILE A 248 -21.50 32.73 -22.74
C ILE A 248 -22.36 32.46 -21.50
N PRO A 249 -23.70 32.54 -21.61
CA PRO A 249 -24.59 32.39 -20.46
C PRO A 249 -24.49 31.00 -19.86
N MET A 250 -24.60 30.92 -18.54
CA MET A 250 -24.67 29.66 -17.81
C MET A 250 -25.97 28.93 -18.15
N GLY A 251 -25.87 27.63 -18.43
CA GLY A 251 -27.04 26.80 -18.67
C GLY A 251 -27.84 26.50 -17.39
N VAL A 252 -28.96 25.79 -17.54
CA VAL A 252 -29.77 25.31 -16.40
C VAL A 252 -30.35 23.92 -16.71
N GLY A 253 -30.62 23.15 -15.66
CA GLY A 253 -31.26 21.84 -15.78
C GLY A 253 -30.30 20.66 -15.66
N ILE A 254 -30.78 19.46 -15.99
CA ILE A 254 -30.05 18.20 -15.77
C ILE A 254 -28.86 18.03 -16.71
N SER A 255 -28.96 18.52 -17.95
CA SER A 255 -27.84 18.47 -18.91
C SER A 255 -26.67 19.31 -18.42
N GLU A 256 -26.95 20.53 -17.95
CA GLU A 256 -25.94 21.43 -17.39
C GLU A 256 -25.23 20.82 -16.19
N MET A 257 -25.99 20.23 -15.27
CA MET A 257 -25.45 19.50 -14.12
C MET A 257 -24.50 18.37 -14.57
N GLY A 258 -24.89 17.60 -15.58
CA GLY A 258 -24.06 16.52 -16.13
C GLY A 258 -22.75 17.03 -16.72
N SER A 259 -22.80 18.13 -17.49
CA SER A 259 -21.61 18.81 -18.01
C SER A 259 -20.70 19.35 -16.90
N CYS A 260 -21.26 19.97 -15.86
CA CYS A 260 -20.50 20.50 -14.73
C CYS A 260 -19.76 19.40 -13.96
N LEU A 261 -20.42 18.26 -13.70
CA LEU A 261 -19.82 17.11 -13.01
C LEU A 261 -18.71 16.46 -13.85
N SER A 262 -18.96 16.28 -15.14
CA SER A 262 -18.00 15.65 -16.07
C SER A 262 -16.77 16.54 -16.31
N PHE A 263 -16.97 17.85 -16.45
CA PHE A 263 -15.86 18.81 -16.48
C PHE A 263 -15.12 18.84 -15.15
N GLY A 264 -15.85 18.78 -14.03
CA GLY A 264 -15.30 18.68 -12.68
C GLY A 264 -14.37 17.49 -12.49
N SER A 265 -14.77 16.30 -12.97
CA SER A 265 -13.92 15.09 -13.00
C SER A 265 -12.62 15.33 -13.78
N THR A 266 -12.71 15.98 -14.94
CA THR A 266 -11.54 16.32 -15.77
C THR A 266 -10.59 17.28 -15.05
N VAL A 267 -11.12 18.35 -14.44
CA VAL A 267 -10.34 19.31 -13.65
C VAL A 267 -9.70 18.62 -12.44
N TYR A 268 -10.45 17.79 -11.72
CA TYR A 268 -9.93 17.02 -10.59
C TYR A 268 -8.80 16.08 -11.03
N GLY A 269 -8.96 15.37 -12.15
CA GLY A 269 -7.95 14.48 -12.72
C GLY A 269 -6.62 15.18 -13.01
N PHE A 270 -6.68 16.40 -13.57
CA PHE A 270 -5.49 17.23 -13.77
C PHE A 270 -4.87 17.67 -12.44
N ALA A 271 -5.67 18.23 -11.53
CA ALA A 271 -5.18 18.76 -10.26
C ALA A 271 -4.61 17.68 -9.32
N THR A 272 -5.22 16.49 -9.27
CA THR A 272 -4.76 15.37 -8.44
C THR A 272 -3.64 14.57 -9.10
N GLY A 273 -3.38 14.73 -10.40
CA GLY A 273 -2.42 13.92 -11.18
C GLY A 273 -1.01 13.83 -10.59
N TRP A 274 -0.62 14.80 -9.78
CA TRP A 274 0.66 14.88 -9.07
C TRP A 274 0.75 14.01 -7.81
N THR A 275 -0.39 13.52 -7.30
CA THR A 275 -0.53 12.78 -6.03
C THR A 275 0.38 11.55 -5.94
N SER A 276 0.53 10.83 -7.04
CA SER A 276 1.24 9.55 -7.09
C SER A 276 2.77 9.67 -7.04
N TYR A 277 3.30 10.89 -7.06
CA TYR A 277 4.74 11.15 -6.93
C TYR A 277 5.07 12.44 -6.14
N ALA A 278 4.10 13.03 -5.45
CA ALA A 278 4.28 14.27 -4.71
C ALA A 278 5.48 14.26 -3.74
N ALA A 279 5.61 13.21 -2.91
CA ALA A 279 6.70 13.10 -1.93
C ALA A 279 8.10 12.98 -2.55
N ASP A 280 8.22 12.68 -3.85
CA ASP A 280 9.51 12.60 -4.53
C ASP A 280 10.24 13.96 -4.52
N TYR A 281 9.48 15.06 -4.45
CA TYR A 281 9.95 16.45 -4.51
C TYR A 281 10.13 17.10 -3.14
N THR A 282 9.82 16.38 -2.06
CA THR A 282 10.04 16.83 -0.68
C THR A 282 10.92 15.87 0.11
N VAL A 283 11.50 14.85 -0.56
CA VAL A 283 12.31 13.80 0.07
C VAL A 283 13.63 14.31 0.66
N TYR A 284 14.18 15.40 0.09
CA TYR A 284 15.42 16.04 0.53
C TYR A 284 15.19 17.18 1.54
N GLN A 285 13.95 17.39 1.96
CA GLN A 285 13.61 18.38 2.99
C GLN A 285 13.95 17.83 4.39
N PRO A 286 14.50 18.64 5.31
CA PRO A 286 14.83 18.20 6.66
C PRO A 286 13.62 17.66 7.42
N LYS A 287 13.83 16.64 8.25
CA LYS A 287 12.80 16.06 9.12
C LYS A 287 12.17 17.06 10.10
N THR A 288 12.86 18.15 10.42
CA THR A 288 12.40 19.22 11.30
C THR A 288 11.43 20.20 10.62
N GLN A 289 11.23 20.10 9.31
CA GLN A 289 10.32 20.99 8.58
C GLN A 289 8.88 20.82 9.04
N SER A 290 8.16 21.94 9.11
CA SER A 290 6.75 21.95 9.51
C SER A 290 5.88 21.40 8.38
N SER A 291 5.14 20.32 8.62
CA SER A 291 4.19 19.77 7.64
C SER A 291 3.15 20.79 7.20
N ARG A 292 2.76 21.73 8.08
CA ARG A 292 1.81 22.81 7.71
C ARG A 292 2.42 23.74 6.67
N LEU A 293 3.68 24.14 6.84
CA LEU A 293 4.35 25.04 5.90
C LEU A 293 4.66 24.33 4.58
N VAL A 294 5.03 23.03 4.62
CA VAL A 294 5.17 22.20 3.40
C VAL A 294 3.84 22.13 2.65
N PHE A 295 2.74 21.88 3.36
CA PHE A 295 1.40 21.87 2.79
C PHE A 295 1.06 23.21 2.12
N PHE A 296 1.20 24.33 2.82
CA PHE A 296 0.85 25.65 2.29
C PHE A 296 1.77 26.09 1.14
N ALA A 297 3.05 25.77 1.19
CA ALA A 297 3.99 26.06 0.11
C ALA A 297 3.60 25.31 -1.17
N GLY A 298 3.32 24.00 -1.07
CA GLY A 298 2.82 23.21 -2.20
C GLY A 298 1.45 23.70 -2.68
N TRP A 299 0.55 24.03 -1.76
CA TRP A 299 -0.81 24.49 -2.08
C TRP A 299 -0.78 25.80 -2.87
N LEU A 300 -0.02 26.81 -2.43
CA LEU A 300 0.17 28.07 -3.16
C LEU A 300 0.84 27.84 -4.52
N GLY A 301 1.85 26.96 -4.55
CA GLY A 301 2.54 26.57 -5.79
C GLY A 301 1.62 25.93 -6.82
N LEU A 302 0.60 25.18 -6.40
CA LEU A 302 -0.34 24.51 -7.29
C LEU A 302 -1.55 25.39 -7.65
N ILE A 303 -2.23 25.96 -6.65
CA ILE A 303 -3.55 26.57 -6.86
C ILE A 303 -3.48 27.87 -7.67
N ILE A 304 -2.44 28.69 -7.45
CA ILE A 304 -2.28 29.99 -8.12
C ILE A 304 -2.13 29.81 -9.65
N PRO A 305 -1.16 29.02 -10.16
CA PRO A 305 -1.02 28.85 -11.60
C PRO A 305 -2.22 28.10 -12.22
N LEU A 306 -2.79 27.11 -11.53
CA LEU A 306 -3.94 26.34 -12.04
C LEU A 306 -5.14 27.24 -12.28
N ILE A 307 -5.55 28.01 -11.27
CA ILE A 307 -6.69 28.94 -11.39
C ILE A 307 -6.40 29.98 -12.48
N PHE A 308 -5.23 30.60 -12.44
CA PHE A 308 -4.90 31.68 -13.37
C PHE A 308 -4.92 31.20 -14.83
N THR A 309 -4.23 30.10 -15.14
CA THR A 309 -4.12 29.59 -16.52
C THR A 309 -5.43 29.00 -17.02
N GLN A 310 -6.16 28.24 -16.20
CA GLN A 310 -7.45 27.67 -16.59
C GLN A 310 -8.51 28.76 -16.79
N PHE A 311 -8.57 29.77 -15.92
CA PHE A 311 -9.51 30.88 -16.09
C PHE A 311 -9.21 31.67 -17.36
N LEU A 312 -7.93 31.88 -17.66
CA LEU A 312 -7.52 32.49 -18.92
C LEU A 312 -7.88 31.61 -20.13
N GLY A 313 -7.77 30.29 -20.01
CA GLY A 313 -8.23 29.31 -21.01
C GLY A 313 -9.72 29.44 -21.31
N ILE A 314 -10.55 29.44 -20.27
CA ILE A 314 -12.00 29.63 -20.37
C ILE A 314 -12.33 30.97 -21.03
N ALA A 315 -11.67 32.05 -20.58
CA ALA A 315 -11.89 33.40 -21.11
C ALA A 315 -11.54 33.50 -22.60
N VAL A 316 -10.37 33.01 -23.01
CA VAL A 316 -9.93 33.03 -24.42
C VAL A 316 -10.82 32.14 -25.29
N MET A 317 -11.19 30.95 -24.81
CA MET A 317 -12.04 30.03 -25.56
C MET A 317 -13.45 30.60 -25.79
N SER A 318 -13.93 31.51 -24.93
CA SER A 318 -15.22 32.17 -25.12
C SER A 318 -15.32 32.95 -26.43
N ALA A 319 -14.21 33.51 -26.94
CA ALA A 319 -14.17 34.26 -28.19
C ALA A 319 -14.45 33.38 -29.42
N THR A 320 -14.34 32.05 -29.31
CA THR A 320 -14.76 31.14 -30.38
C THR A 320 -16.27 31.13 -30.62
N ALA A 321 -17.07 31.75 -29.74
CA ALA A 321 -18.52 31.88 -29.89
C ALA A 321 -18.96 33.14 -30.66
N MET A 322 -18.05 33.91 -31.28
CA MET A 322 -18.45 35.03 -32.14
C MET A 322 -19.36 34.55 -33.27
N GLY A 323 -20.43 35.32 -33.54
CA GLY A 323 -21.55 34.90 -34.37
C GLY A 323 -21.23 34.59 -35.84
N ASP A 324 -22.15 33.86 -36.47
CA ASP A 324 -22.04 33.43 -37.88
C ASP A 324 -21.88 34.63 -38.84
N GLY A 325 -20.88 34.55 -39.74
CA GLY A 325 -20.60 35.57 -40.75
C GLY A 325 -19.49 36.58 -40.40
N VAL A 326 -18.91 36.50 -39.21
CA VAL A 326 -17.69 37.23 -38.81
C VAL A 326 -16.48 36.30 -38.94
N HIS A 327 -15.38 36.78 -39.52
CA HIS A 327 -14.10 36.05 -39.58
C HIS A 327 -13.59 35.81 -38.14
N ASN A 328 -13.88 34.64 -37.57
CA ASN A 328 -13.51 34.30 -36.19
C ASN A 328 -12.12 33.67 -36.17
N LYS A 329 -11.10 34.52 -36.06
CA LYS A 329 -9.69 34.10 -35.98
C LYS A 329 -9.41 33.12 -34.83
N TYR A 330 -10.18 33.15 -33.74
CA TYR A 330 -10.00 32.25 -32.60
C TYR A 330 -10.52 30.84 -32.93
N ALA A 331 -11.70 30.74 -33.53
CA ALA A 331 -12.26 29.47 -33.96
C ALA A 331 -11.43 28.84 -35.11
N GLU A 332 -11.02 29.65 -36.08
CA GLU A 332 -10.15 29.21 -37.18
C GLU A 332 -8.78 28.75 -36.67
N GLY A 333 -8.13 29.55 -35.82
CA GLY A 333 -6.85 29.19 -35.21
C GLY A 333 -6.95 27.91 -34.38
N TYR A 334 -8.03 27.74 -33.60
CA TYR A 334 -8.28 26.51 -32.87
C TYR A 334 -8.45 25.30 -33.80
N SER A 335 -9.15 25.46 -34.92
CA SER A 335 -9.32 24.38 -35.90
C SER A 335 -8.02 23.98 -36.61
N ASP A 336 -7.10 24.93 -36.85
CA ASP A 336 -5.84 24.67 -37.55
C ASP A 336 -4.78 24.01 -36.66
N SER A 337 -4.62 24.52 -35.44
CA SER A 337 -3.50 24.16 -34.56
C SER A 337 -3.90 24.05 -33.08
N GLY A 338 -5.18 23.80 -32.77
CA GLY A 338 -5.67 23.57 -31.41
C GLY A 338 -5.34 24.74 -30.46
N ASN A 339 -4.86 24.40 -29.26
CA ASN A 339 -4.49 25.37 -28.24
C ASN A 339 -3.40 26.35 -28.72
N GLY A 340 -2.46 25.87 -29.55
CA GLY A 340 -1.39 26.70 -30.10
C GLY A 340 -1.93 27.77 -31.05
N GLY A 341 -2.87 27.40 -31.93
CA GLY A 341 -3.50 28.35 -32.84
C GLY A 341 -4.44 29.33 -32.14
N LEU A 342 -5.14 28.88 -31.09
CA LEU A 342 -5.98 29.76 -30.26
C LEU A 342 -5.16 30.87 -29.58
N ILE A 343 -4.02 30.52 -28.96
CA ILE A 343 -3.12 31.51 -28.35
C ILE A 343 -2.44 32.37 -29.43
N ALA A 344 -2.12 31.81 -30.59
CA ALA A 344 -1.56 32.57 -31.70
C ALA A 344 -2.53 33.65 -32.21
N ALA A 345 -3.83 33.37 -32.27
CA ALA A 345 -4.86 34.35 -32.62
C ALA A 345 -4.95 35.52 -31.62
N VAL A 346 -4.70 35.26 -30.33
CA VAL A 346 -4.58 36.31 -29.30
C VAL A 346 -3.34 37.17 -29.54
N LEU A 347 -2.19 36.53 -29.80
CA LEU A 347 -0.89 37.19 -29.89
C LEU A 347 -0.57 37.79 -31.27
N GLU A 348 -1.42 37.55 -32.28
CA GLU A 348 -1.29 38.04 -33.65
C GLU A 348 -0.97 39.56 -33.72
N PRO A 349 -1.61 40.46 -32.96
CA PRO A 349 -1.33 41.90 -33.01
C PRO A 349 0.12 42.27 -32.64
N LEU A 350 0.83 41.39 -31.92
CA LEU A 350 2.22 41.58 -31.51
C LEU A 350 3.23 41.14 -32.57
N GLY A 351 2.77 40.60 -33.72
CA GLY A 351 3.60 40.20 -34.84
C GLY A 351 4.73 39.25 -34.45
N GLY A 352 5.98 39.62 -34.78
CA GLY A 352 7.16 38.80 -34.48
C GLY A 352 7.39 38.56 -32.98
N PHE A 353 7.01 39.51 -32.12
CA PHE A 353 7.11 39.33 -30.68
C PHE A 353 6.05 38.32 -30.17
N GLY A 354 4.86 38.30 -30.76
CA GLY A 354 3.85 37.27 -30.49
C GLY A 354 4.36 35.85 -30.79
N LYS A 355 5.10 35.69 -31.90
CA LYS A 355 5.76 34.41 -32.22
C LYS A 355 6.84 34.03 -31.20
N PHE A 356 7.63 34.98 -30.73
CA PHE A 356 8.57 34.74 -29.64
C PHE A 356 7.86 34.27 -28.36
N CYS A 357 6.76 34.92 -27.98
CA CYS A 357 5.92 34.51 -26.86
C CYS A 357 5.40 33.07 -26.99
N LEU A 358 4.93 32.67 -28.18
CA LEU A 358 4.50 31.29 -28.45
C LEU A 358 5.62 30.27 -28.26
N VAL A 359 6.86 30.59 -28.65
CA VAL A 359 8.02 29.71 -28.41
C VAL A 359 8.28 29.54 -26.91
N ILE A 360 8.22 30.62 -26.13
CA ILE A 360 8.38 30.54 -24.67
C ILE A 360 7.28 29.66 -24.05
N LEU A 361 6.03 29.84 -24.48
CA LEU A 361 4.91 29.01 -24.04
C LEU A 361 5.08 27.54 -24.46
N ALA A 362 5.61 27.25 -25.66
CA ALA A 362 5.93 25.89 -26.08
C ALA A 362 6.99 25.25 -25.17
N LEU A 363 8.04 26.00 -24.82
CA LEU A 363 9.11 25.54 -23.94
C LEU A 363 8.63 25.33 -22.49
N SER A 364 7.54 25.99 -22.06
CA SER A 364 6.96 25.77 -20.72
C SER A 364 6.53 24.32 -20.49
N ILE A 365 6.21 23.58 -21.55
CA ILE A 365 5.86 22.15 -21.49
C ILE A 365 6.98 21.29 -20.91
N ILE A 366 8.23 21.73 -21.06
CA ILE A 366 9.39 21.04 -20.50
C ILE A 366 9.26 20.99 -18.97
N ALA A 367 8.86 22.09 -18.32
CA ALA A 367 8.65 22.17 -16.88
C ALA A 367 7.52 21.23 -16.40
N ASN A 368 6.43 21.14 -17.17
CA ASN A 368 5.33 20.24 -16.86
C ASN A 368 5.69 18.74 -17.01
N ASN A 369 6.55 18.40 -17.97
CA ASN A 369 6.97 17.01 -18.22
C ASN A 369 8.14 16.54 -17.36
N CYS A 370 8.95 17.46 -16.85
CA CYS A 370 10.08 17.14 -15.98
C CYS A 370 9.65 16.27 -14.78
N PRO A 371 8.59 16.62 -14.04
CA PRO A 371 8.17 15.80 -12.91
C PRO A 371 7.75 14.38 -13.30
N ASN A 372 6.99 14.27 -14.40
CA ASN A 372 6.47 13.02 -14.90
C ASN A 372 7.59 12.03 -15.25
N ILE A 373 8.51 12.43 -16.13
CA ILE A 373 9.58 11.54 -16.63
C ILE A 373 10.60 11.22 -15.53
N TYR A 374 10.86 12.16 -14.62
CA TYR A 374 11.71 11.92 -13.45
C TYR A 374 11.15 10.80 -12.56
N SER A 375 9.86 10.91 -12.19
CA SER A 375 9.22 9.97 -11.27
C SER A 375 8.92 8.59 -11.88
N VAL A 376 8.82 8.47 -13.21
CA VAL A 376 8.78 7.14 -13.87
C VAL A 376 10.03 6.33 -13.56
N GLY A 377 11.21 6.97 -13.61
CA GLY A 377 12.47 6.32 -13.34
C GLY A 377 12.56 5.73 -11.93
N LEU A 378 11.95 6.40 -10.95
CA LEU A 378 11.86 5.94 -9.57
C LEU A 378 10.77 4.86 -9.40
N THR A 379 9.62 5.04 -10.05
CA THR A 379 8.49 4.13 -9.93
C THR A 379 8.80 2.74 -10.48
N LEU A 380 9.52 2.66 -11.61
CA LEU A 380 9.91 1.37 -12.22
C LEU A 380 10.80 0.52 -11.29
N GLN A 381 11.58 1.16 -10.42
CA GLN A 381 12.41 0.49 -9.42
C GLN A 381 11.60 -0.11 -8.26
N VAL A 382 10.31 0.22 -8.12
CA VAL A 382 9.43 -0.39 -7.10
C VAL A 382 8.96 -1.80 -7.51
N LEU A 383 8.92 -2.10 -8.81
CA LEU A 383 8.36 -3.35 -9.34
C LEU A 383 9.10 -4.61 -8.88
N SER A 384 10.43 -4.56 -8.85
CA SER A 384 11.26 -5.70 -8.42
C SER A 384 12.66 -5.26 -8.01
N ARG A 385 13.36 -6.11 -7.26
CA ARG A 385 14.80 -5.93 -7.00
C ARG A 385 15.65 -6.00 -8.27
N ALA A 386 15.14 -6.62 -9.35
CA ALA A 386 15.83 -6.66 -10.64
C ALA A 386 15.75 -5.30 -11.35
N THR A 387 14.60 -4.62 -11.31
CA THR A 387 14.44 -3.29 -11.92
C THR A 387 15.20 -2.19 -11.17
N GLN A 388 15.50 -2.39 -9.88
CA GLN A 388 16.41 -1.53 -9.10
C GLN A 388 17.86 -1.58 -9.59
N ARG A 389 18.29 -2.70 -10.21
CA ARG A 389 19.66 -2.83 -10.75
C ARG A 389 19.88 -2.01 -12.02
N VAL A 390 18.83 -1.45 -12.60
CA VAL A 390 18.92 -0.55 -13.75
C VAL A 390 18.96 0.88 -13.23
N PRO A 391 20.03 1.65 -13.50
CA PRO A 391 20.14 3.04 -13.09
C PRO A 391 18.96 3.88 -13.58
N ARG A 392 18.53 4.83 -12.74
CA ARG A 392 17.33 5.64 -13.01
C ARG A 392 17.36 6.35 -14.36
N PHE A 393 18.51 6.93 -14.75
CA PHE A 393 18.63 7.66 -16.01
C PHE A 393 18.34 6.80 -17.26
N ILE A 394 18.57 5.48 -17.18
CA ILE A 394 18.20 4.55 -18.27
C ILE A 394 16.68 4.43 -18.34
N TRP A 395 16.01 4.32 -17.20
CA TRP A 395 14.55 4.31 -17.15
C TRP A 395 13.94 5.62 -17.65
N THR A 396 14.55 6.76 -17.30
CA THR A 396 14.19 8.08 -17.83
C THR A 396 14.28 8.12 -19.36
N PHE A 397 15.37 7.60 -19.93
CA PHE A 397 15.55 7.50 -21.38
C PHE A 397 14.46 6.64 -22.05
N VAL A 398 14.21 5.45 -21.49
CA VAL A 398 13.18 4.54 -22.00
C VAL A 398 11.79 5.18 -21.93
N ALA A 399 11.46 5.83 -20.80
CA ALA A 399 10.19 6.50 -20.61
C ALA A 399 9.97 7.62 -21.65
N SER A 400 10.99 8.44 -21.91
CA SER A 400 10.92 9.48 -22.96
C SER A 400 10.72 8.88 -24.36
N CYS A 401 11.38 7.76 -24.68
CA CYS A 401 11.19 7.09 -25.97
C CYS A 401 9.77 6.55 -26.14
N VAL A 402 9.20 5.96 -25.08
CA VAL A 402 7.82 5.44 -25.10
C VAL A 402 6.82 6.61 -25.18
N SER A 403 7.04 7.69 -24.43
CA SER A 403 6.22 8.91 -24.51
C SER A 403 6.22 9.50 -25.91
N LEU A 404 7.39 9.55 -26.58
CA LEU A 404 7.51 10.00 -27.97
C LEU A 404 6.70 9.11 -28.93
N ALA A 405 6.81 7.79 -28.76
CA ALA A 405 6.11 6.82 -29.60
C ALA A 405 4.58 6.90 -29.47
N ILE A 406 4.06 7.29 -28.30
CA ILE A 406 2.62 7.51 -28.06
C ILE A 406 2.18 8.89 -28.57
N ALA A 407 2.98 9.93 -28.34
CA ALA A 407 2.62 11.31 -28.68
C ALA A 407 2.46 11.52 -30.20
N ILE A 408 3.32 10.91 -31.03
CA ILE A 408 3.28 11.07 -32.49
C ILE A 408 1.92 10.65 -33.09
N PRO A 409 1.41 9.42 -32.87
CA PRO A 409 0.10 9.02 -33.37
C PRO A 409 -1.06 9.70 -32.62
N GLY A 410 -0.85 10.11 -31.37
CA GLY A 410 -1.87 10.81 -30.57
C GLY A 410 -2.14 12.25 -31.01
N TYR A 411 -1.27 12.85 -31.82
CA TYR A 411 -1.38 14.26 -32.25
C TYR A 411 -2.71 14.59 -32.95
N ASP A 412 -3.22 13.67 -33.77
CA ASP A 412 -4.42 13.91 -34.59
C ASP A 412 -5.75 13.74 -33.82
N HIS A 413 -5.72 13.17 -32.60
CA HIS A 413 -6.92 12.88 -31.80
C HIS A 413 -6.79 13.41 -30.36
N PHE A 414 -6.08 14.54 -30.20
CA PHE A 414 -5.63 15.02 -28.90
C PHE A 414 -6.73 15.17 -27.84
N GLU A 415 -7.84 15.84 -28.15
CA GLU A 415 -8.87 16.16 -27.15
C GLU A 415 -9.55 14.91 -26.58
N THR A 416 -10.00 14.00 -27.45
CA THR A 416 -10.64 12.74 -27.04
C THR A 416 -9.65 11.85 -26.28
N VAL A 417 -8.37 11.82 -26.69
CA VAL A 417 -7.33 11.09 -25.96
C VAL A 417 -7.07 11.71 -24.59
N LEU A 418 -7.01 13.04 -24.50
CA LEU A 418 -6.78 13.76 -23.25
C LEU A 418 -7.94 13.54 -22.27
N GLU A 419 -9.19 13.74 -22.69
CA GLU A 419 -10.38 13.59 -21.83
C GLU A 419 -10.48 12.19 -21.21
N ASN A 420 -10.48 11.13 -22.03
CA ASN A 420 -10.56 9.76 -21.54
C ASN A 420 -9.38 9.43 -20.61
N PHE A 421 -8.21 9.99 -20.89
CA PHE A 421 -7.02 9.81 -20.06
C PHE A 421 -7.13 10.55 -18.71
N MET A 422 -7.70 11.76 -18.68
CA MET A 422 -7.94 12.53 -17.45
C MET A 422 -8.88 11.80 -16.50
N ASN A 423 -9.99 11.30 -17.03
CA ASN A 423 -10.99 10.57 -16.25
C ASN A 423 -10.39 9.30 -15.66
N LEU A 424 -9.63 8.53 -16.44
CA LEU A 424 -8.93 7.35 -15.92
C LEU A 424 -8.03 7.70 -14.72
N ILE A 425 -7.26 8.79 -14.83
CA ILE A 425 -6.37 9.27 -13.77
C ILE A 425 -7.15 9.69 -12.52
N ALA A 426 -8.22 10.48 -12.70
CA ALA A 426 -9.12 10.89 -11.62
C ALA A 426 -9.62 9.67 -10.82
N TYR A 427 -10.09 8.64 -11.51
CA TYR A 427 -10.68 7.45 -10.88
C TYR A 427 -9.71 6.69 -9.98
N TRP A 428 -8.54 6.31 -10.51
CA TRP A 428 -7.63 5.46 -9.73
C TRP A 428 -6.93 6.25 -8.63
N LEU A 429 -6.65 7.54 -8.84
CA LEU A 429 -6.06 8.40 -7.81
C LEU A 429 -7.04 8.73 -6.69
N ALA A 430 -8.34 8.85 -7.00
CA ALA A 430 -9.38 8.98 -5.97
C ALA A 430 -9.45 7.72 -5.10
N ILE A 431 -9.46 6.52 -5.69
CA ILE A 431 -9.41 5.24 -4.97
C ILE A 431 -8.14 5.14 -4.11
N TYR A 432 -6.98 5.44 -4.71
CA TYR A 432 -5.68 5.42 -4.04
C TYR A 432 -5.64 6.38 -2.84
N SER A 433 -6.14 7.61 -3.02
CA SER A 433 -6.21 8.62 -1.97
C SER A 433 -7.16 8.20 -0.85
N GLY A 434 -8.31 7.60 -1.18
CA GLY A 434 -9.25 7.07 -0.18
C GLY A 434 -8.62 6.03 0.72
N ILE A 435 -7.93 5.04 0.15
CA ILE A 435 -7.21 4.00 0.91
C ILE A 435 -6.12 4.62 1.80
N ALA A 436 -5.30 5.51 1.23
CA ALA A 436 -4.18 6.11 1.95
C ALA A 436 -4.64 7.04 3.09
N LEU A 437 -5.66 7.86 2.87
CA LEU A 437 -6.21 8.77 3.88
C LEU A 437 -6.85 7.99 5.03
N VAL A 438 -7.62 6.94 4.73
CA VAL A 438 -8.19 6.08 5.76
C VAL A 438 -7.09 5.38 6.56
N ASP A 439 -6.07 4.80 5.91
CA ASP A 439 -4.96 4.16 6.63
C ASP A 439 -4.22 5.16 7.53
N HIS A 440 -3.97 6.37 7.04
CA HIS A 440 -3.26 7.40 7.78
C HIS A 440 -4.05 7.91 9.00
N PHE A 441 -5.31 8.32 8.82
CA PHE A 441 -6.09 8.98 9.86
C PHE A 441 -6.78 8.00 10.81
N VAL A 442 -7.32 6.89 10.30
CA VAL A 442 -8.09 5.94 11.11
C VAL A 442 -7.19 4.90 11.77
N PHE A 443 -6.28 4.29 11.00
CA PHE A 443 -5.50 3.14 11.48
C PHE A 443 -4.15 3.51 12.08
N ARG A 444 -3.40 4.40 11.42
CA ARG A 444 -2.07 4.83 11.88
C ARG A 444 -2.11 6.06 12.78
N ARG A 445 -3.22 6.82 12.75
CA ARG A 445 -3.46 8.00 13.59
C ARG A 445 -2.33 9.03 13.51
N GLY A 446 -1.86 9.29 12.28
CA GLY A 446 -0.79 10.22 11.98
C GLY A 446 0.58 9.59 11.72
N PHE A 447 1.60 10.44 11.60
CA PHE A 447 2.95 10.02 11.17
C PHE A 447 3.67 9.08 12.16
N GLY A 448 3.31 9.08 13.45
CA GLY A 448 3.90 8.20 14.46
C GLY A 448 3.61 6.70 14.26
N GLY A 449 2.55 6.38 13.50
CA GLY A 449 2.16 5.01 13.18
C GLY A 449 2.99 4.35 12.06
N TYR A 450 4.00 5.03 11.52
CA TYR A 450 4.85 4.51 10.44
C TYR A 450 6.24 4.13 10.99
N ARG A 451 6.89 3.16 10.34
CA ARG A 451 8.26 2.73 10.60
C ARG A 451 9.03 2.78 9.27
N PRO A 452 9.60 3.94 8.92
CA PRO A 452 10.28 4.15 7.64
C PRO A 452 11.37 3.13 7.37
N GLU A 453 12.05 2.63 8.40
CA GLU A 453 13.12 1.63 8.37
C GLU A 453 12.69 0.25 7.81
N ASP A 454 11.39 0.01 7.69
CA ASP A 454 10.82 -1.27 7.24
C ASP A 454 10.33 -1.24 5.78
N TYR A 455 10.53 -0.12 5.07
CA TYR A 455 10.03 0.09 3.71
C TYR A 455 10.47 -0.95 2.68
N ASP A 456 11.61 -1.63 2.88
CA ASP A 456 12.15 -2.66 1.98
C ASP A 456 12.14 -4.07 2.58
N LYS A 457 11.35 -4.30 3.64
CA LYS A 457 11.22 -5.59 4.34
C LYS A 457 9.82 -6.18 4.10
N PRO A 458 9.66 -7.10 3.12
CA PRO A 458 8.34 -7.64 2.77
C PRO A 458 7.59 -8.29 3.94
N ASP A 459 8.32 -8.89 4.89
CA ASP A 459 7.77 -9.56 6.08
C ASP A 459 7.28 -8.61 7.17
N LYS A 460 7.59 -7.31 7.05
CA LYS A 460 7.17 -6.26 7.98
C LYS A 460 6.15 -5.29 7.40
N LEU A 461 5.89 -5.38 6.10
CA LEU A 461 4.86 -4.61 5.42
C LEU A 461 3.53 -5.36 5.48
N PRO A 462 2.39 -4.66 5.29
CA PRO A 462 1.12 -5.33 5.13
C PRO A 462 1.13 -6.32 3.97
N ILE A 463 0.29 -7.36 4.07
CA ILE A 463 0.09 -8.31 2.97
C ILE A 463 -0.55 -7.57 1.78
N GLY A 464 -1.49 -6.66 2.07
CA GLY A 464 -2.12 -5.78 1.09
C GLY A 464 -3.47 -6.28 0.57
N ILE A 465 -4.05 -7.32 1.18
CA ILE A 465 -5.33 -7.90 0.76
C ILE A 465 -6.45 -6.89 0.98
N ALA A 466 -6.46 -6.19 2.12
CA ALA A 466 -7.47 -5.18 2.41
C ALA A 466 -7.43 -4.05 1.37
N ALA A 467 -6.24 -3.54 1.06
CA ALA A 467 -6.06 -2.51 0.05
C ALA A 467 -6.45 -2.99 -1.36
N SER A 468 -6.11 -4.24 -1.72
CA SER A 468 -6.44 -4.80 -3.04
C SER A 468 -7.95 -4.96 -3.24
N VAL A 469 -8.65 -5.51 -2.25
CA VAL A 469 -10.10 -5.68 -2.33
C VAL A 469 -10.81 -4.33 -2.24
N ALA A 470 -10.35 -3.41 -1.39
CA ALA A 470 -10.87 -2.05 -1.35
C ALA A 470 -10.67 -1.31 -2.68
N PHE A 471 -9.53 -1.51 -3.35
CA PHE A 471 -9.28 -0.95 -4.67
C PHE A 471 -10.28 -1.51 -5.69
N ALA A 472 -10.52 -2.83 -5.71
CA ALA A 472 -11.51 -3.45 -6.59
C ALA A 472 -12.94 -2.98 -6.32
N VAL A 473 -13.32 -2.78 -5.05
CA VAL A 473 -14.62 -2.20 -4.67
C VAL A 473 -14.70 -0.73 -5.09
N GLY A 474 -13.60 0.02 -4.99
CA GLY A 474 -13.48 1.37 -5.55
C GLY A 474 -13.72 1.39 -7.07
N VAL A 475 -13.12 0.46 -7.81
CA VAL A 475 -13.36 0.31 -9.26
C VAL A 475 -14.83 0.03 -9.56
N ALA A 476 -15.51 -0.80 -8.75
CA ALA A 476 -16.96 -0.99 -8.89
C ALA A 476 -17.74 0.32 -8.66
N GLY A 477 -17.31 1.15 -7.70
CA GLY A 477 -17.84 2.50 -7.48
C GLY A 477 -17.68 3.41 -8.69
N VAL A 478 -16.49 3.41 -9.31
CA VAL A 478 -16.23 4.13 -10.56
C VAL A 478 -17.16 3.64 -11.67
N VAL A 479 -17.28 2.31 -11.85
CA VAL A 479 -18.11 1.72 -12.91
C VAL A 479 -19.57 2.12 -12.82
N VAL A 480 -20.11 2.29 -11.61
CA VAL A 480 -21.50 2.72 -11.45
C VAL A 480 -21.69 4.23 -11.68
N GLY A 481 -20.65 5.04 -11.48
CA GLY A 481 -20.69 6.50 -11.55
C GLY A 481 -20.06 7.16 -12.77
N MET A 482 -19.26 6.45 -13.57
CA MET A 482 -18.59 7.04 -14.73
C MET A 482 -19.55 7.26 -15.91
N SER A 483 -19.33 8.35 -16.64
CA SER A 483 -20.01 8.67 -17.90
C SER A 483 -18.96 8.81 -19.01
N GLN A 484 -18.71 7.72 -19.72
CA GLN A 484 -17.69 7.65 -20.76
C GLN A 484 -18.33 7.23 -22.09
N THR A 485 -17.70 7.58 -23.21
CA THR A 485 -18.18 7.26 -24.57
C THR A 485 -18.50 5.78 -24.80
N TRP A 486 -17.77 4.89 -24.13
CA TRP A 486 -17.91 3.43 -24.22
C TRP A 486 -18.75 2.81 -23.09
N TRP A 487 -19.02 3.55 -22.02
CA TRP A 487 -19.79 3.05 -20.89
C TRP A 487 -20.40 4.18 -20.06
N MET A 488 -21.71 4.07 -19.81
CA MET A 488 -22.42 4.95 -18.90
C MET A 488 -22.98 4.15 -17.73
N GLY A 489 -22.53 4.51 -16.53
CA GLY A 489 -22.96 3.89 -15.28
C GLY A 489 -24.44 4.17 -14.94
N PRO A 490 -25.12 3.29 -14.19
CA PRO A 490 -26.49 3.52 -13.74
C PRO A 490 -26.65 4.80 -12.90
N VAL A 491 -25.66 5.17 -12.08
CA VAL A 491 -25.72 6.43 -11.32
C VAL A 491 -25.43 7.62 -12.24
N ALA A 492 -24.49 7.48 -13.18
CA ALA A 492 -24.17 8.51 -14.16
C ALA A 492 -25.38 8.96 -14.99
N ARG A 493 -26.26 8.02 -15.39
CA ARG A 493 -27.53 8.31 -16.09
C ARG A 493 -28.49 9.21 -15.31
N HIS A 494 -28.40 9.18 -13.98
CA HIS A 494 -29.21 10.02 -13.10
C HIS A 494 -28.50 11.31 -12.69
N ALA A 495 -27.19 11.40 -12.93
CA ALA A 495 -26.37 12.57 -12.64
C ALA A 495 -26.27 13.55 -13.82
N GLY A 496 -27.04 13.35 -14.89
CA GLY A 496 -27.09 14.23 -16.05
C GLY A 496 -28.31 13.94 -16.92
N ASP A 497 -28.32 14.47 -18.15
CA ASP A 497 -29.27 14.01 -19.16
C ASP A 497 -29.08 12.51 -19.43
N PRO A 498 -30.12 11.66 -19.50
CA PRO A 498 -29.95 10.22 -19.71
C PRO A 498 -29.19 9.82 -20.98
N GLU A 499 -29.11 10.70 -21.99
CA GLU A 499 -28.37 10.47 -23.23
C GLU A 499 -26.86 10.68 -23.08
N PHE A 500 -26.44 11.63 -22.22
CA PHE A 500 -25.02 12.02 -22.04
C PHE A 500 -24.44 11.70 -20.66
N GLY A 501 -25.29 11.58 -19.64
CA GLY A 501 -24.95 11.33 -18.24
C GLY A 501 -24.19 12.48 -17.57
N GLY A 502 -23.84 12.27 -16.30
CA GLY A 502 -22.88 13.11 -15.58
C GLY A 502 -21.85 12.22 -14.88
N ASP A 503 -20.56 12.52 -15.07
CA ASP A 503 -19.51 11.71 -14.45
C ASP A 503 -19.36 12.02 -12.96
N VAL A 504 -19.63 11.02 -12.12
CA VAL A 504 -19.40 11.04 -10.66
C VAL A 504 -18.54 9.85 -10.23
N GLY A 505 -17.74 9.34 -11.17
CA GLY A 505 -16.99 8.09 -11.02
C GLY A 505 -15.92 8.20 -9.95
N PHE A 506 -15.20 9.31 -9.87
CA PHE A 506 -14.10 9.45 -8.93
C PHE A 506 -14.59 9.61 -7.49
N GLU A 507 -15.69 10.31 -7.24
CA GLU A 507 -16.29 10.49 -5.92
C GLU A 507 -16.79 9.15 -5.37
N LEU A 508 -17.51 8.38 -6.21
CA LEU A 508 -17.96 7.04 -5.84
C LEU A 508 -16.78 6.09 -5.66
N GLY A 509 -15.76 6.17 -6.50
CA GLY A 509 -14.52 5.40 -6.36
C GLY A 509 -13.83 5.66 -5.02
N PHE A 510 -13.67 6.93 -4.64
CA PHE A 510 -13.13 7.34 -3.34
C PHE A 510 -13.98 6.80 -2.19
N ALA A 511 -15.30 7.01 -2.22
CA ALA A 511 -16.21 6.62 -1.15
C ALA A 511 -16.24 5.10 -0.95
N PHE A 512 -16.39 4.34 -2.03
CA PHE A 512 -16.47 2.88 -2.00
C PHE A 512 -15.16 2.27 -1.50
N ALA A 513 -14.02 2.75 -2.00
CA ALA A 513 -12.71 2.30 -1.54
C ALA A 513 -12.48 2.61 -0.07
N SER A 514 -12.82 3.82 0.38
CA SER A 514 -12.64 4.27 1.76
C SER A 514 -13.48 3.42 2.73
N VAL A 515 -14.76 3.20 2.42
CA VAL A 515 -15.66 2.37 3.24
C VAL A 515 -15.19 0.92 3.26
N ALA A 516 -14.85 0.34 2.10
CA ALA A 516 -14.36 -1.03 2.02
C ALA A 516 -13.05 -1.20 2.83
N TYR A 517 -12.12 -0.25 2.72
CA TYR A 517 -10.86 -0.31 3.46
C TYR A 517 -11.07 -0.19 4.97
N CYS A 518 -11.98 0.68 5.45
CA CYS A 518 -12.38 0.76 6.85
C CYS A 518 -12.86 -0.59 7.40
N ILE A 519 -13.58 -1.38 6.60
CA ILE A 519 -14.11 -2.69 6.98
C ILE A 519 -13.02 -3.78 6.92
N LEU A 520 -12.19 -3.76 5.89
CA LEU A 520 -11.24 -4.84 5.57
C LEU A 520 -9.89 -4.69 6.28
N ARG A 521 -9.42 -3.48 6.55
CA ARG A 521 -8.15 -3.25 7.23
C ARG A 521 -8.09 -3.80 8.66
N PRO A 522 -9.12 -3.67 9.51
CA PRO A 522 -9.16 -4.34 10.80
C PRO A 522 -9.12 -5.87 10.68
N ILE A 523 -9.62 -6.44 9.57
CA ILE A 523 -9.59 -7.88 9.31
C ILE A 523 -8.16 -8.32 9.00
N GLU A 524 -7.44 -7.57 8.18
CA GLU A 524 -6.05 -7.86 7.82
C GLU A 524 -5.06 -7.69 8.99
N LEU A 525 -5.23 -6.68 9.85
CA LEU A 525 -4.34 -6.44 10.99
C LEU A 525 -4.41 -7.55 12.07
N ARG A 526 -5.46 -8.38 12.06
CA ARG A 526 -5.70 -9.45 13.04
C ARG A 526 -4.93 -10.75 12.78
N THR A 527 -4.08 -10.81 11.75
CA THR A 527 -3.34 -12.02 11.42
C THR A 527 -2.18 -12.34 12.37
N GLY A 528 -1.94 -11.55 13.43
CA GLY A 528 -1.06 -11.88 14.56
C GLY A 528 -1.79 -12.74 15.61
N GLY A 529 -1.66 -14.07 15.54
CA GLY A 529 -2.55 -15.03 16.21
C GLY A 529 -2.81 -14.87 17.73
N LEU A 530 -3.90 -15.50 18.19
CA LEU A 530 -4.47 -15.40 19.56
C LEU A 530 -3.46 -15.52 20.71
N GLY A 531 -2.44 -16.37 20.57
CA GLY A 531 -1.43 -16.57 21.60
C GLY A 531 -0.59 -15.32 21.86
N ALA A 532 -0.26 -14.55 20.81
CA ALA A 532 0.46 -13.29 20.97
C ALA A 532 -0.39 -12.24 21.69
N ALA A 533 -1.65 -12.10 21.27
CA ALA A 533 -2.60 -11.21 21.91
C ALA A 533 -2.82 -11.55 23.40
N SER A 534 -2.93 -12.83 23.75
CA SER A 534 -3.04 -13.25 25.15
C SER A 534 -1.78 -12.96 25.96
N ALA A 535 -0.58 -13.20 25.42
CA ALA A 535 0.66 -12.87 26.12
C ALA A 535 0.75 -11.36 26.42
N ILE A 536 0.38 -10.51 25.45
CA ILE A 536 0.33 -9.05 25.61
C ILE A 536 -0.72 -8.64 26.65
N HIS A 537 -1.90 -9.25 26.65
CA HIS A 537 -2.93 -8.95 27.65
C HIS A 537 -2.50 -9.38 29.06
N LEU A 538 -2.01 -10.61 29.21
CA LEU A 538 -1.53 -11.13 30.50
C LEU A 538 -0.38 -10.29 31.06
N ALA A 539 0.52 -9.78 30.22
CA ALA A 539 1.64 -8.94 30.65
C ALA A 539 1.21 -7.67 31.42
N LYS A 540 -0.02 -7.17 31.17
CA LYS A 540 -0.58 -5.99 31.86
C LYS A 540 -1.01 -6.27 33.31
N HIS A 541 -1.07 -7.54 33.70
CA HIS A 541 -1.47 -7.98 35.03
C HIS A 541 -0.29 -8.41 35.91
N ASN A 542 0.93 -7.97 35.57
CA ASN A 542 2.16 -8.22 36.34
C ASN A 542 2.42 -9.69 36.71
N PRO A 543 2.37 -10.63 35.74
CA PRO A 543 2.80 -12.00 36.01
C PRO A 543 4.29 -12.02 36.40
N SER A 544 4.72 -13.03 37.14
CA SER A 544 6.14 -13.17 37.51
C SER A 544 7.02 -13.47 36.29
N HIS A 545 6.55 -14.30 35.37
CA HIS A 545 7.27 -14.69 34.15
C HIS A 545 6.27 -15.17 33.08
N ILE A 546 6.42 -14.71 31.84
CA ILE A 546 5.69 -15.25 30.67
C ILE A 546 6.62 -16.09 29.80
N TYR A 547 6.21 -17.31 29.51
CA TYR A 547 6.88 -18.17 28.54
C TYR A 547 6.10 -18.21 27.23
N ILE A 548 6.75 -17.85 26.13
CA ILE A 548 6.18 -17.93 24.78
C ILE A 548 6.80 -19.14 24.09
N SER A 549 5.98 -20.12 23.72
CA SER A 549 6.45 -21.30 22.98
C SER A 549 6.03 -21.23 21.50
N GLY A 550 6.91 -21.69 20.61
CA GLY A 550 6.60 -21.75 19.19
C GLY A 550 7.78 -22.14 18.30
N ARG A 551 7.54 -22.23 16.99
CA ARG A 551 8.55 -22.68 16.00
C ARG A 551 9.51 -21.59 15.55
N ASN A 552 9.10 -20.32 15.63
CA ASN A 552 9.81 -19.19 15.05
C ASN A 552 10.21 -18.18 16.13
N ALA A 553 11.50 -18.09 16.40
CA ALA A 553 12.07 -17.18 17.41
C ALA A 553 11.83 -15.71 17.06
N THR A 554 12.00 -15.32 15.79
CA THR A 554 11.81 -13.94 15.32
C THR A 554 10.39 -13.42 15.57
N ASN A 555 9.38 -14.26 15.39
CA ASN A 555 8.00 -13.88 15.69
C ASN A 555 7.77 -13.73 17.20
N ALA A 556 8.37 -14.60 18.01
CA ALA A 556 8.30 -14.48 19.46
C ALA A 556 9.03 -13.22 19.95
N GLU A 557 10.18 -12.88 19.40
CA GLU A 557 10.94 -11.65 19.70
C GLU A 557 10.12 -10.38 19.43
N LYS A 558 9.32 -10.35 18.35
CA LYS A 558 8.37 -9.24 18.09
C LYS A 558 7.37 -9.08 19.23
N VAL A 559 6.80 -10.18 19.71
CA VAL A 559 5.83 -10.17 20.82
C VAL A 559 6.52 -9.79 22.15
N ILE A 560 7.72 -10.30 22.41
CA ILE A 560 8.52 -9.96 23.59
C ILE A 560 8.80 -8.46 23.62
N LYS A 561 9.26 -7.90 22.49
CA LYS A 561 9.51 -6.47 22.37
C LYS A 561 8.25 -5.65 22.67
N GLN A 562 7.10 -6.06 22.11
CA GLN A 562 5.83 -5.39 22.36
C GLN A 562 5.40 -5.47 23.82
N ILE A 563 5.64 -6.59 24.51
CA ILE A 563 5.39 -6.72 25.95
C ILE A 563 6.30 -5.78 26.74
N HIS A 564 7.58 -5.67 26.36
CA HIS A 564 8.55 -4.80 27.04
C HIS A 564 8.32 -3.30 26.80
N GLU A 565 7.57 -2.93 25.76
CA GLU A 565 7.11 -1.54 25.58
C GLU A 565 6.14 -1.13 26.70
N ASP A 566 5.26 -2.03 27.14
CA ASP A 566 4.28 -1.77 28.20
C ASP A 566 4.82 -2.12 29.60
N ASN A 567 5.65 -3.17 29.73
CA ASN A 567 6.21 -3.66 30.99
C ASN A 567 7.69 -4.07 30.85
N PRO A 568 8.64 -3.11 30.90
CA PRO A 568 10.06 -3.36 30.62
C PRO A 568 10.76 -4.33 31.58
N LYS A 569 10.21 -4.50 32.80
CA LYS A 569 10.80 -5.34 33.85
C LYS A 569 10.24 -6.76 33.86
N LEU A 570 9.21 -7.04 33.05
CA LEU A 570 8.59 -8.35 33.01
C LEU A 570 9.54 -9.38 32.38
N ALA A 571 9.79 -10.48 33.10
CA ALA A 571 10.53 -11.60 32.56
C ALA A 571 9.68 -12.28 31.47
N VAL A 572 10.20 -12.31 30.23
CA VAL A 572 9.59 -13.02 29.11
C VAL A 572 10.64 -13.89 28.43
N THR A 573 10.35 -15.16 28.22
CA THR A 573 11.30 -16.11 27.64
C THR A 573 10.68 -16.91 26.51
N PHE A 574 11.39 -16.99 25.38
CA PHE A 574 11.01 -17.84 24.28
C PHE A 574 11.55 -19.26 24.47
N ILE A 575 10.70 -20.27 24.26
CA ILE A 575 11.09 -21.68 24.17
C ILE A 575 10.68 -22.22 22.80
N LYS A 576 11.66 -22.68 22.03
CA LYS A 576 11.41 -23.34 20.75
C LYS A 576 10.61 -24.62 20.99
N CYS A 577 9.44 -24.73 20.36
CA CYS A 577 8.56 -25.89 20.48
C CYS A 577 7.77 -26.07 19.18
N ASP A 578 7.95 -27.20 18.50
CA ASP A 578 7.12 -27.63 17.38
C ASP A 578 6.16 -28.73 17.83
N LEU A 579 4.86 -28.41 17.94
CA LEU A 579 3.84 -29.36 18.35
C LEU A 579 3.60 -30.49 17.34
N ALA A 580 4.11 -30.37 16.12
CA ALA A 580 4.10 -31.46 15.14
C ALA A 580 5.29 -32.42 15.29
N SER A 581 6.11 -32.27 16.34
CA SER A 581 7.25 -33.14 16.68
C SER A 581 7.28 -33.45 18.18
N LEU A 582 6.98 -34.70 18.55
CA LEU A 582 6.93 -35.12 19.96
C LEU A 582 8.29 -35.03 20.66
N SER A 583 9.40 -35.24 19.93
CA SER A 583 10.74 -34.97 20.44
C SER A 583 10.96 -33.47 20.75
N SER A 584 10.55 -32.57 19.84
CA SER A 584 10.64 -31.13 20.08
C SER A 584 9.80 -30.68 21.28
N VAL A 585 8.61 -31.27 21.46
CA VAL A 585 7.76 -30.99 22.63
C VAL A 585 8.42 -31.47 23.92
N LYS A 586 9.01 -32.67 23.92
CA LYS A 586 9.74 -33.21 25.07
C LYS A 586 10.92 -32.31 25.46
N GLU A 587 11.76 -31.93 24.51
CA GLU A 587 12.90 -31.02 24.73
C GLU A 587 12.46 -29.67 25.30
N ALA A 588 11.36 -29.10 24.76
CA ALA A 588 10.80 -27.85 25.25
C ALA A 588 10.31 -27.96 26.70
N ALA A 589 9.63 -29.06 27.04
CA ALA A 589 9.15 -29.32 28.39
C ALA A 589 10.31 -29.55 29.37
N GLU A 590 11.30 -30.36 29.00
CA GLU A 590 12.49 -30.63 29.83
C GLU A 590 13.29 -29.36 30.12
N ARG A 591 13.44 -28.50 29.10
CA ARG A 591 14.06 -27.18 29.26
C ARG A 591 13.32 -26.29 30.24
N PHE A 592 11.98 -26.34 30.25
CA PHE A 592 11.20 -25.59 31.24
C PHE A 592 11.32 -26.20 32.64
N THR A 593 11.16 -27.53 32.76
CA THR A 593 11.19 -28.23 34.05
C THR A 593 12.54 -28.18 34.78
N SER A 594 13.63 -28.01 34.03
CA SER A 594 14.97 -27.84 34.62
C SER A 594 15.21 -26.43 35.18
N GLN A 595 14.37 -25.45 34.82
CA GLN A 595 14.53 -24.05 35.21
C GLN A 595 13.57 -23.62 36.32
N HIS A 596 12.43 -24.29 36.47
CA HIS A 596 11.36 -23.85 37.36
C HIS A 596 10.78 -24.98 38.22
N PRO A 597 10.45 -24.71 39.49
CA PRO A 597 9.83 -25.69 40.37
C PRO A 597 8.30 -25.77 40.21
N THR A 598 7.65 -24.77 39.60
CA THR A 598 6.18 -24.69 39.51
C THR A 598 5.73 -24.06 38.17
N LEU A 599 4.48 -24.31 37.80
CA LEU A 599 3.80 -23.64 36.68
C LEU A 599 2.35 -23.33 37.08
N ASN A 600 1.93 -22.06 37.01
CA ASN A 600 0.56 -21.68 37.38
C ASN A 600 -0.44 -21.88 36.23
N ILE A 601 -0.09 -21.48 35.01
CA ILE A 601 -1.03 -21.44 33.90
C ILE A 601 -0.37 -22.06 32.66
N LEU A 602 -1.00 -23.07 32.10
CA LEU A 602 -0.65 -23.66 30.81
C LEU A 602 -1.75 -23.38 29.78
N MET A 603 -1.45 -22.55 28.78
CA MET A 603 -2.37 -22.23 27.69
C MET A 603 -2.04 -23.05 26.45
N CYS A 604 -2.85 -24.07 26.16
CA CYS A 604 -2.73 -24.91 24.98
C CYS A 604 -3.43 -24.23 23.78
N ASN A 605 -2.83 -23.13 23.31
CA ASN A 605 -3.40 -22.23 22.29
C ASN A 605 -3.09 -22.65 20.85
N ALA A 606 -1.85 -23.08 20.58
CA ALA A 606 -1.40 -23.31 19.23
C ALA A 606 -2.19 -24.42 18.51
N GLY A 607 -2.39 -24.26 17.20
CA GLY A 607 -3.02 -25.26 16.38
C GLY A 607 -2.97 -24.90 14.89
N ILE A 608 -3.43 -25.83 14.07
CA ILE A 608 -3.58 -25.72 12.62
C ILE A 608 -5.00 -26.11 12.22
N MET A 609 -5.49 -25.60 11.09
CA MET A 609 -6.86 -25.79 10.62
C MET A 609 -6.89 -26.13 9.13
N ALA A 610 -7.79 -27.03 8.75
CA ALA A 610 -8.17 -27.37 7.39
C ALA A 610 -6.98 -27.65 6.45
N GLN A 611 -5.93 -28.30 6.98
CA GLN A 611 -4.75 -28.64 6.17
C GLN A 611 -5.03 -29.82 5.23
N PRO A 612 -4.33 -29.89 4.07
CA PRO A 612 -4.32 -31.08 3.24
C PRO A 612 -3.94 -32.34 4.04
N PRO A 613 -4.40 -33.55 3.60
CA PRO A 613 -4.07 -34.81 4.26
C PRO A 613 -2.54 -34.97 4.35
N SER A 614 -2.01 -35.07 5.57
CA SER A 614 -0.58 -35.24 5.82
C SER A 614 -0.37 -35.84 7.22
N THR A 615 0.88 -36.14 7.56
CA THR A 615 1.28 -36.62 8.89
C THR A 615 2.30 -35.70 9.56
N THR A 616 2.32 -35.72 10.89
CA THR A 616 3.43 -35.18 11.69
C THR A 616 4.73 -35.95 11.42
N VAL A 617 5.87 -35.46 11.91
CA VAL A 617 7.15 -36.18 11.76
C VAL A 617 7.13 -37.53 12.49
N ASP A 618 6.28 -37.66 13.52
CA ASP A 618 6.07 -38.90 14.27
C ASP A 618 5.00 -39.82 13.64
N GLY A 619 4.49 -39.49 12.46
CA GLY A 619 3.58 -40.35 11.68
C GLY A 619 2.11 -40.30 12.08
N TYR A 620 1.67 -39.31 12.86
CA TYR A 620 0.26 -39.12 13.23
C TYR A 620 -0.44 -38.17 12.26
N GLU A 621 -1.76 -38.25 12.11
CA GLU A 621 -2.55 -37.31 11.31
C GLU A 621 -2.22 -35.87 11.72
N LEU A 622 -1.87 -35.02 10.76
CA LEU A 622 -1.22 -33.74 11.01
C LEU A 622 -2.00 -32.83 11.99
N GLN A 623 -3.33 -32.68 11.81
CA GLN A 623 -4.14 -31.81 12.65
C GLN A 623 -4.34 -32.38 14.05
N PHE A 624 -4.62 -33.67 14.17
CA PHE A 624 -4.74 -34.35 15.47
C PHE A 624 -3.42 -34.39 16.24
N GLY A 625 -2.31 -34.72 15.55
CA GLY A 625 -0.97 -34.74 16.12
C GLY A 625 -0.55 -33.38 16.66
N THR A 626 -0.77 -32.32 15.87
CA THR A 626 -0.42 -30.95 16.28
C THR A 626 -1.37 -30.37 17.33
N ASN A 627 -2.69 -30.50 17.13
CA ASN A 627 -3.68 -29.80 17.95
C ASN A 627 -4.00 -30.51 19.26
N HIS A 628 -3.81 -31.83 19.36
CA HIS A 628 -4.11 -32.64 20.55
C HIS A 628 -2.86 -33.32 21.08
N LEU A 629 -2.20 -34.18 20.29
CA LEU A 629 -1.15 -35.07 20.80
C LEU A 629 0.09 -34.31 21.32
N GLY A 630 0.53 -33.28 20.59
CA GLY A 630 1.62 -32.39 21.03
C GLY A 630 1.28 -31.65 22.33
N HIS A 631 0.05 -31.15 22.48
CA HIS A 631 -0.38 -30.51 23.74
C HIS A 631 -0.51 -31.53 24.88
N ALA A 632 -1.02 -32.73 24.61
CA ALA A 632 -1.14 -33.78 25.61
C ALA A 632 0.23 -34.21 26.17
N LEU A 633 1.26 -34.32 25.33
CA LEU A 633 2.63 -34.58 25.78
C LEU A 633 3.18 -33.42 26.62
N LEU A 634 2.95 -32.18 26.19
CA LEU A 634 3.37 -30.99 26.93
C LEU A 634 2.71 -30.97 28.33
N ILE A 635 1.41 -31.21 28.40
CA ILE A 635 0.66 -31.32 29.65
C ILE A 635 1.23 -32.43 30.53
N LYS A 636 1.44 -33.63 29.98
CA LYS A 636 1.97 -34.79 30.71
C LYS A 636 3.32 -34.50 31.36
N LYS A 637 4.23 -33.84 30.64
CA LYS A 637 5.57 -33.49 31.14
C LYS A 637 5.56 -32.35 32.16
N LEU A 638 4.64 -31.38 32.01
CA LEU A 638 4.52 -30.23 32.92
C LEU A 638 3.59 -30.49 34.12
N LEU A 639 2.88 -31.62 34.12
CA LEU A 639 1.92 -31.98 35.16
C LEU A 639 2.51 -31.96 36.59
N PRO A 640 3.74 -32.44 36.85
CA PRO A 640 4.33 -32.35 38.20
C PRO A 640 4.48 -30.91 38.69
N LEU A 641 4.85 -29.97 37.81
CA LEU A 641 5.01 -28.55 38.15
C LEU A 641 3.66 -27.84 38.33
N LEU A 642 2.65 -28.23 37.56
CA LEU A 642 1.27 -27.76 37.76
C LEU A 642 0.74 -28.21 39.13
N LYS A 643 0.96 -29.46 39.53
CA LYS A 643 0.56 -29.97 40.85
C LYS A 643 1.24 -29.25 42.02
N ALA A 644 2.44 -28.72 41.81
CA ALA A 644 3.18 -27.95 42.81
C ALA A 644 2.70 -26.49 42.92
N SER A 645 1.80 -26.04 42.04
CA SER A 645 1.23 -24.68 42.06
C SER A 645 0.02 -24.58 43.00
N THR A 646 -0.26 -23.37 43.49
CA THR A 646 -1.39 -23.08 44.39
C THR A 646 -2.74 -22.93 43.67
N ASP A 647 -2.75 -22.43 42.43
CA ASP A 647 -3.95 -22.36 41.58
C ASP A 647 -3.60 -22.74 40.12
N PRO A 648 -3.29 -24.02 39.86
CA PRO A 648 -2.90 -24.47 38.54
C PRO A 648 -4.07 -24.50 37.56
N ARG A 649 -3.83 -24.02 36.34
CA ARG A 649 -4.82 -23.95 35.26
C ARG A 649 -4.29 -24.52 33.96
N ILE A 650 -5.10 -25.34 33.30
CA ILE A 650 -4.87 -25.80 31.93
C ILE A 650 -6.02 -25.31 31.06
N VAL A 651 -5.72 -24.42 30.11
CA VAL A 651 -6.69 -23.86 29.18
C VAL A 651 -6.46 -24.45 27.80
N LEU A 652 -7.36 -25.32 27.33
CA LEU A 652 -7.28 -25.94 26.02
C LEU A 652 -8.16 -25.22 24.99
N LEU A 653 -7.55 -24.73 23.90
CA LEU A 653 -8.33 -24.11 22.83
C LEU A 653 -9.03 -25.17 21.97
N THR A 654 -10.35 -25.11 21.99
CA THR A 654 -11.23 -25.82 21.05
C THR A 654 -11.82 -24.85 20.01
N SER A 655 -12.85 -25.24 19.28
CA SER A 655 -13.56 -24.43 18.27
C SER A 655 -14.96 -24.99 18.07
N GLN A 656 -15.96 -24.19 17.68
CA GLN A 656 -17.27 -24.74 17.23
C GLN A 656 -17.12 -25.78 16.09
N GLY A 657 -15.99 -25.77 15.38
CA GLY A 657 -15.63 -26.83 14.44
C GLY A 657 -15.54 -28.23 15.05
N TRP A 658 -15.49 -28.39 16.38
CA TRP A 658 -15.61 -29.70 17.04
C TRP A 658 -16.88 -30.44 16.59
N GLY A 659 -17.97 -29.74 16.28
CA GLY A 659 -19.22 -30.34 15.79
C GLY A 659 -19.15 -30.95 14.39
N LEU A 660 -18.03 -30.75 13.66
CA LEU A 660 -17.76 -31.40 12.37
C LEU A 660 -16.99 -32.72 12.52
N HIS A 661 -16.89 -33.25 13.75
CA HIS A 661 -16.22 -34.52 13.99
C HIS A 661 -16.91 -35.67 13.20
N PRO A 662 -16.16 -36.73 12.85
CA PRO A 662 -16.73 -37.90 12.18
C PRO A 662 -17.74 -38.63 13.06
N CYS A 663 -18.59 -39.48 12.46
CA CYS A 663 -19.48 -40.36 13.20
C CYS A 663 -18.69 -41.22 14.22
N GLY A 664 -19.09 -41.18 15.49
CA GLY A 664 -18.36 -41.84 16.59
C GLY A 664 -17.19 -41.01 17.17
N GLY A 665 -17.04 -39.74 16.78
CA GLY A 665 -16.13 -38.79 17.41
C GLY A 665 -14.70 -38.81 16.85
N ILE A 666 -13.95 -39.88 17.10
CA ILE A 666 -12.51 -39.96 16.75
C ILE A 666 -12.21 -41.25 16.00
N ILE A 667 -11.54 -41.15 14.85
CA ILE A 667 -11.20 -42.32 14.01
C ILE A 667 -9.85 -42.90 14.45
N PHE A 668 -9.80 -43.48 15.66
CA PHE A 668 -8.56 -44.02 16.28
C PHE A 668 -7.72 -44.91 15.35
N LYS A 669 -8.37 -45.80 14.59
CA LYS A 669 -7.70 -46.75 13.69
C LYS A 669 -6.92 -46.07 12.56
N LYS A 670 -7.24 -44.82 12.21
CA LYS A 670 -6.60 -44.07 11.12
C LYS A 670 -5.75 -42.91 11.61
N LEU A 671 -5.54 -42.75 12.92
CA LEU A 671 -4.73 -41.65 13.46
C LEU A 671 -3.24 -41.74 13.09
N LYS A 672 -2.75 -42.92 12.66
CA LYS A 672 -1.40 -43.11 12.09
C LYS A 672 -1.37 -43.04 10.56
N THR A 673 -2.26 -42.24 9.96
CA THR A 673 -2.37 -42.06 8.51
C THR A 673 -2.72 -40.61 8.20
N ALA A 674 -2.54 -40.19 6.95
CA ALA A 674 -2.94 -38.85 6.49
C ALA A 674 -4.47 -38.62 6.46
N GLN A 675 -5.28 -39.68 6.57
CA GLN A 675 -6.75 -39.63 6.50
C GLN A 675 -7.28 -38.86 5.27
N ASN A 676 -6.96 -39.36 4.08
CA ASN A 676 -7.48 -38.81 2.82
C ASN A 676 -8.98 -39.13 2.70
N ILE A 677 -9.82 -38.14 3.00
CA ILE A 677 -11.29 -38.21 2.99
C ILE A 677 -11.77 -37.31 1.86
N SER A 678 -12.65 -37.83 1.00
CA SER A 678 -13.11 -37.15 -0.23
C SER A 678 -13.90 -35.87 0.05
N PHE A 679 -15.03 -35.96 0.76
CA PHE A 679 -15.90 -34.82 1.02
C PHE A 679 -15.67 -34.26 2.43
N GLY A 680 -15.39 -32.96 2.54
CA GLY A 680 -15.23 -32.27 3.83
C GLY A 680 -14.01 -32.70 4.66
N GLY A 681 -13.10 -33.52 4.10
CA GLY A 681 -12.00 -34.17 4.82
C GLY A 681 -11.15 -33.25 5.70
N PRO A 682 -10.67 -32.08 5.22
CA PRO A 682 -9.90 -31.14 6.04
C PRO A 682 -10.64 -30.67 7.31
N TRP A 683 -11.94 -30.43 7.19
CA TRP A 683 -12.80 -29.99 8.30
C TRP A 683 -13.15 -31.12 9.25
N VAL A 684 -13.34 -32.34 8.75
CA VAL A 684 -13.55 -33.54 9.60
C VAL A 684 -12.31 -33.84 10.45
N ARG A 685 -11.11 -33.76 9.85
CA ARG A 685 -9.84 -33.93 10.58
C ARG A 685 -9.61 -32.82 11.61
N TYR A 686 -9.97 -31.58 11.28
CA TYR A 686 -9.95 -30.48 12.23
C TYR A 686 -10.96 -30.72 13.37
N GLY A 687 -12.18 -31.10 13.05
CA GLY A 687 -13.28 -31.33 13.99
C GLY A 687 -12.94 -32.40 15.03
N GLN A 688 -12.42 -33.56 14.61
CA GLN A 688 -11.98 -34.58 15.58
C GLN A 688 -10.83 -34.08 16.48
N SER A 689 -9.92 -33.25 15.97
CA SER A 689 -8.82 -32.71 16.77
C SER A 689 -9.30 -31.72 17.83
N LYS A 690 -10.32 -30.91 17.50
CA LYS A 690 -10.92 -29.95 18.44
C LYS A 690 -11.89 -30.61 19.40
N LEU A 691 -12.57 -31.68 18.98
CA LEU A 691 -13.33 -32.56 19.86
C LEU A 691 -12.39 -33.23 20.88
N ALA A 692 -11.22 -33.70 20.44
CA ALA A 692 -10.24 -34.31 21.33
C ALA A 692 -9.80 -33.33 22.44
N ASN A 693 -9.47 -32.07 22.11
CA ASN A 693 -9.13 -31.05 23.12
C ASN A 693 -10.27 -30.80 24.12
N LEU A 694 -11.52 -30.80 23.64
CA LEU A 694 -12.71 -30.58 24.46
C LEU A 694 -12.90 -31.72 25.46
N ILE A 695 -12.85 -32.96 24.98
CA ILE A 695 -13.01 -34.16 25.79
C ILE A 695 -11.83 -34.32 26.76
N TYR A 696 -10.61 -34.05 26.29
CA TYR A 696 -9.39 -34.17 27.10
C TYR A 696 -9.37 -33.18 28.26
N ALA A 697 -9.91 -31.96 28.10
CA ALA A 697 -10.09 -31.03 29.21
C ALA A 697 -10.98 -31.60 30.32
N ARG A 698 -12.07 -32.29 29.96
CA ARG A 698 -12.96 -32.96 30.92
C ARG A 698 -12.28 -34.12 31.63
N GLU A 699 -11.53 -34.96 30.90
CA GLU A 699 -10.78 -36.06 31.50
C GLU A 699 -9.66 -35.57 32.43
N LEU A 700 -8.95 -34.51 32.06
CA LEU A 700 -7.95 -33.88 32.93
C LEU A 700 -8.57 -33.40 34.24
N ALA A 701 -9.74 -32.75 34.18
CA ALA A 701 -10.47 -32.31 35.36
C ALA A 701 -10.90 -33.47 36.27
N LYS A 702 -11.35 -34.58 35.69
CA LYS A 702 -11.76 -35.80 36.42
C LYS A 702 -10.58 -36.47 37.12
N ARG A 703 -9.43 -36.54 36.45
CA ARG A 703 -8.22 -37.26 36.92
C ARG A 703 -7.32 -36.42 37.82
N PHE A 704 -7.32 -35.11 37.64
CA PHE A 704 -6.53 -34.16 38.42
C PHE A 704 -7.45 -33.04 38.95
N PRO A 705 -8.32 -33.34 39.94
CA PRO A 705 -9.32 -32.40 40.42
C PRO A 705 -8.72 -31.12 41.04
N ASP A 706 -7.47 -31.19 41.49
CA ASP A 706 -6.73 -30.04 42.04
C ASP A 706 -6.32 -29.02 40.97
N ILE A 707 -6.32 -29.43 39.69
CA ILE A 707 -5.96 -28.60 38.54
C ILE A 707 -7.23 -28.20 37.79
N THR A 708 -7.46 -26.89 37.66
CA THR A 708 -8.58 -26.38 36.88
C THR A 708 -8.29 -26.54 35.39
N SER A 709 -8.92 -27.52 34.74
CA SER A 709 -8.74 -27.83 33.33
C SER A 709 -10.02 -27.51 32.57
N VAL A 710 -9.95 -26.62 31.57
CA VAL A 710 -11.13 -26.18 30.81
C VAL A 710 -10.85 -26.14 29.31
N SER A 711 -11.92 -26.26 28.53
CA SER A 711 -11.85 -26.05 27.09
C SER A 711 -12.56 -24.76 26.71
N VAL A 712 -11.95 -23.98 25.82
CA VAL A 712 -12.45 -22.65 25.44
C VAL A 712 -12.56 -22.55 23.94
N HIS A 713 -13.73 -22.16 23.45
CA HIS A 713 -13.88 -21.63 22.10
C HIS A 713 -13.56 -20.13 22.15
N PRO A 714 -12.56 -19.63 21.39
CA PRO A 714 -12.17 -18.24 21.46
C PRO A 714 -13.23 -17.30 20.85
N GLY A 715 -14.12 -17.80 19.99
CA GLY A 715 -15.01 -17.03 19.13
C GLY A 715 -14.65 -17.22 17.66
N ILE A 716 -15.51 -16.75 16.75
CA ILE A 716 -15.14 -16.68 15.33
C ILE A 716 -14.27 -15.43 15.17
N ILE A 717 -12.96 -15.63 15.32
CA ILE A 717 -11.94 -14.59 15.21
C ILE A 717 -11.04 -14.96 14.03
N LEU A 718 -10.78 -13.96 13.18
CA LEU A 718 -9.82 -14.04 12.09
C LEU A 718 -8.42 -14.08 12.71
N THR A 719 -7.76 -15.23 12.62
CA THR A 719 -6.41 -15.48 13.13
C THR A 719 -5.62 -16.12 11.99
N GLY A 720 -4.29 -16.10 12.02
CA GLY A 720 -3.45 -16.71 10.96
C GLY A 720 -3.66 -18.21 10.68
N LEU A 721 -4.62 -18.86 11.34
CA LEU A 721 -5.17 -20.19 11.04
C LEU A 721 -5.95 -20.26 9.72
N ASP A 722 -6.46 -19.13 9.19
CA ASP A 722 -7.21 -19.08 7.93
C ASP A 722 -6.30 -19.02 6.69
N ASN A 723 -5.00 -18.73 6.85
CA ASN A 723 -4.07 -18.48 5.74
C ASN A 723 -3.93 -19.64 4.73
N ASN A 724 -4.30 -20.86 5.09
CA ASN A 724 -4.21 -22.04 4.22
C ASN A 724 -5.57 -22.48 3.62
N LEU A 725 -6.66 -21.75 3.87
CA LEU A 725 -7.98 -22.02 3.26
C LEU A 725 -8.05 -21.49 1.82
N GLY A 726 -8.70 -22.23 0.93
CA GLY A 726 -9.06 -21.74 -0.40
C GLY A 726 -10.08 -20.60 -0.34
N ILE A 727 -10.07 -19.74 -1.35
CA ILE A 727 -10.90 -18.51 -1.42
C ILE A 727 -12.40 -18.82 -1.23
N LYS A 728 -12.89 -19.94 -1.78
CA LYS A 728 -14.30 -20.36 -1.68
C LYS A 728 -14.69 -20.79 -0.26
N GLU A 729 -13.80 -21.47 0.45
CA GLU A 729 -14.04 -21.93 1.83
C GLU A 729 -14.00 -20.77 2.81
N LYS A 730 -13.09 -19.81 2.59
CA LYS A 730 -13.09 -18.52 3.31
C LYS A 730 -14.42 -17.80 3.15
N MET A 731 -14.87 -17.60 1.91
CA MET A 731 -16.14 -16.92 1.62
C MET A 731 -17.36 -17.64 2.22
N LEU A 732 -17.40 -18.97 2.22
CA LEU A 732 -18.48 -19.75 2.82
C LEU A 732 -18.53 -19.63 4.35
N VAL A 733 -17.38 -19.75 5.01
CA VAL A 733 -17.27 -19.55 6.47
C VAL A 733 -17.69 -18.12 6.83
N TYR A 734 -17.30 -17.12 6.03
CA TYR A 734 -17.66 -15.72 6.24
C TYR A 734 -19.15 -15.43 6.01
N ALA A 735 -19.75 -15.96 4.95
CA ALA A 735 -21.17 -15.79 4.66
C ALA A 735 -22.08 -16.42 5.73
N LEU A 736 -21.69 -17.56 6.30
CA LEU A 736 -22.47 -18.27 7.33
C LEU A 736 -22.24 -17.75 8.75
N SER A 737 -21.22 -16.92 8.97
CA SER A 737 -20.76 -16.53 10.32
C SER A 737 -20.74 -15.02 10.58
N TRP A 738 -21.16 -14.18 9.62
CA TRP A 738 -21.02 -12.72 9.67
C TRP A 738 -21.68 -12.05 10.88
N TRP A 739 -22.75 -12.62 11.44
CA TRP A 739 -23.42 -12.10 12.66
C TRP A 739 -22.80 -12.55 13.99
N ARG A 740 -21.70 -13.33 13.97
CA ARG A 740 -21.03 -13.93 15.16
C ARG A 740 -19.55 -13.60 15.30
N ILE A 741 -19.03 -12.68 14.49
CA ILE A 741 -17.61 -12.30 14.47
C ILE A 741 -17.32 -11.36 15.64
N MET A 742 -16.37 -11.74 16.51
CA MET A 742 -15.94 -10.90 17.64
C MET A 742 -14.98 -9.78 17.19
N GLN A 743 -14.88 -8.71 17.98
CA GLN A 743 -13.94 -7.61 17.73
C GLN A 743 -12.48 -8.09 17.91
N PRO A 744 -11.48 -7.43 17.28
CA PRO A 744 -10.10 -7.91 17.19
C PRO A 744 -9.46 -8.12 18.56
N HIS A 745 -9.66 -7.12 19.42
CA HIS A 745 -9.09 -7.04 20.74
C HIS A 745 -9.72 -8.07 21.69
N GLU A 746 -10.94 -8.52 21.38
CA GLU A 746 -11.67 -9.49 22.22
C GLU A 746 -11.20 -10.93 21.99
N GLY A 747 -10.39 -11.17 20.95
CA GLY A 747 -10.07 -12.54 20.57
C GLY A 747 -9.30 -13.33 21.63
N ALA A 748 -8.48 -12.63 22.41
CA ALA A 748 -7.76 -13.21 23.54
C ALA A 748 -8.63 -13.36 24.80
N PHE A 749 -9.78 -12.66 24.89
CA PHE A 749 -10.51 -12.50 26.15
C PHE A 749 -11.01 -13.80 26.72
N SER A 750 -11.51 -14.71 25.89
CA SER A 750 -12.05 -16.00 26.36
C SER A 750 -10.97 -16.84 27.05
N GLN A 751 -9.77 -16.90 26.47
CA GLN A 751 -8.67 -17.71 27.01
C GLN A 751 -7.93 -17.01 28.14
N THR A 752 -7.82 -15.67 28.13
CA THR A 752 -7.28 -14.93 29.28
C THR A 752 -8.25 -14.94 30.45
N TRP A 753 -9.56 -14.80 30.22
CA TRP A 753 -10.60 -14.95 31.25
C TRP A 753 -10.49 -16.33 31.91
N ALA A 754 -10.46 -17.42 31.13
CA ALA A 754 -10.32 -18.76 31.69
C ALA A 754 -9.02 -18.94 32.50
N ALA A 755 -7.94 -18.30 32.05
CA ALA A 755 -6.65 -18.32 32.71
C ALA A 755 -6.60 -17.52 34.01
N THR A 756 -7.47 -16.51 34.22
CA THR A 756 -7.31 -15.55 35.34
C THR A 756 -8.56 -15.31 36.18
N VAL A 757 -9.75 -15.76 35.76
CA VAL A 757 -11.00 -15.58 36.52
C VAL A 757 -10.92 -16.27 37.88
N ASP A 758 -11.60 -15.78 38.91
CA ASP A 758 -11.62 -16.43 40.21
C ASP A 758 -12.05 -17.89 40.13
N LYS A 759 -11.40 -18.76 40.92
CA LYS A 759 -11.64 -20.22 40.89
C LYS A 759 -13.10 -20.59 41.18
N ALA A 760 -13.82 -19.75 41.92
CA ALA A 760 -15.24 -19.93 42.23
C ALA A 760 -16.17 -19.70 41.03
N GLU A 761 -15.74 -18.95 40.01
CA GLU A 761 -16.55 -18.58 38.84
C GLU A 761 -16.30 -19.48 37.63
N ILE A 762 -15.36 -20.44 37.75
CA ILE A 762 -15.00 -21.37 36.68
C ILE A 762 -15.29 -22.82 37.09
N TRP A 763 -15.90 -23.56 36.18
CA TRP A 763 -16.28 -24.95 36.35
C TRP A 763 -15.16 -25.84 35.81
N ASN A 764 -14.57 -26.66 36.68
CA ASN A 764 -13.53 -27.60 36.27
C ASN A 764 -14.09 -28.64 35.29
N GLY A 765 -13.42 -28.82 34.15
CA GLY A 765 -13.91 -29.64 33.02
C GLY A 765 -14.94 -28.95 32.14
N GLY A 766 -15.21 -27.65 32.35
CA GLY A 766 -16.18 -26.87 31.58
C GLY A 766 -15.73 -26.58 30.15
N TYR A 767 -16.72 -26.54 29.23
CA TYR A 767 -16.59 -25.96 27.90
C TYR A 767 -17.18 -24.55 27.90
N TYR A 768 -16.37 -23.57 27.51
CA TYR A 768 -16.75 -22.16 27.51
C TYR A 768 -16.79 -21.57 26.10
N GLU A 769 -17.86 -20.82 25.83
CA GLU A 769 -17.95 -19.90 24.69
C GLU A 769 -17.66 -18.46 25.13
N PRO A 770 -17.35 -17.57 24.17
CA PRO A 770 -16.94 -16.20 24.50
C PRO A 770 -18.03 -15.35 25.15
N VAL A 771 -17.69 -14.48 26.11
CA VAL A 771 -16.58 -14.63 27.07
C VAL A 771 -17.19 -15.22 28.34
N GLY A 772 -16.59 -16.28 28.87
CA GLY A 772 -16.98 -16.88 30.14
C GLY A 772 -18.35 -17.57 30.17
N LYS A 773 -18.97 -17.86 29.02
CA LYS A 773 -20.28 -18.50 28.97
C LYS A 773 -20.14 -20.03 29.00
N LEU A 774 -20.53 -20.65 30.11
CA LEU A 774 -20.56 -22.10 30.23
C LEU A 774 -21.53 -22.69 29.19
N ALA A 775 -21.01 -23.51 28.28
CA ALA A 775 -21.71 -24.00 27.10
C ALA A 775 -21.84 -25.53 27.08
N ASN A 776 -21.65 -26.21 28.22
CA ASN A 776 -21.84 -27.68 28.34
C ASN A 776 -23.20 -28.13 27.80
N GLY A 777 -24.25 -27.30 27.96
CA GLY A 777 -25.60 -27.54 27.44
C GLY A 777 -25.68 -27.67 25.90
N LYS A 778 -24.70 -27.16 25.16
CA LYS A 778 -24.64 -27.21 23.68
C LYS A 778 -23.85 -28.39 23.11
N LEU A 779 -23.16 -29.14 23.98
CA LEU A 779 -22.42 -30.34 23.57
C LEU A 779 -23.39 -31.41 23.09
N ASP A 780 -23.07 -32.06 21.97
CA ASP A 780 -23.82 -33.20 21.48
C ASP A 780 -23.54 -34.48 22.31
N SER A 781 -24.23 -35.58 21.96
CA SER A 781 -24.08 -36.85 22.66
C SER A 781 -22.67 -37.42 22.55
N THR A 782 -21.95 -37.16 21.46
CA THR A 782 -20.59 -37.67 21.24
C THR A 782 -19.60 -36.90 22.11
N ALA A 783 -19.71 -35.57 22.16
CA ALA A 783 -18.89 -34.73 23.01
C ALA A 783 -19.11 -35.00 24.51
N ARG A 784 -20.28 -35.52 24.90
CA ARG A 784 -20.61 -35.93 26.29
C ARG A 784 -20.33 -37.40 26.61
N ASP A 785 -19.87 -38.19 25.64
CA ASP A 785 -19.64 -39.62 25.82
C ASP A 785 -18.43 -39.87 26.74
N GLU A 786 -18.67 -40.48 27.89
CA GLU A 786 -17.63 -40.86 28.87
C GLU A 786 -16.76 -42.03 28.36
N ALA A 787 -17.32 -42.97 27.61
CA ALA A 787 -16.55 -44.09 27.07
C ALA A 787 -15.59 -43.62 25.98
N LEU A 788 -16.00 -42.64 25.16
CA LEU A 788 -15.10 -41.99 24.21
C LEU A 788 -13.99 -41.22 24.93
N ALA A 789 -14.30 -40.58 26.06
CA ALA A 789 -13.35 -39.82 26.85
C ALA A 789 -12.26 -40.70 27.46
N GLU A 790 -12.65 -41.80 28.11
CA GLU A 790 -11.72 -42.80 28.66
C GLU A 790 -10.87 -43.43 27.55
N ARG A 791 -11.50 -43.77 26.42
CA ARG A 791 -10.78 -44.32 25.26
C ARG A 791 -9.77 -43.34 24.68
N LEU A 792 -10.12 -42.05 24.58
CA LEU A 792 -9.18 -41.02 24.13
C LEU A 792 -8.01 -40.88 25.09
N TRP A 793 -8.29 -40.90 26.39
CA TRP A 793 -7.26 -40.85 27.43
C TRP A 793 -6.29 -42.02 27.31
N ASP A 794 -6.80 -43.25 27.32
CA ASP A 794 -5.97 -44.46 27.27
C ASP A 794 -5.14 -44.54 25.99
N TRP A 795 -5.76 -44.21 24.85
CA TRP A 795 -5.04 -44.16 23.57
C TRP A 795 -3.94 -43.10 23.59
N THR A 796 -4.21 -41.91 24.15
CA THR A 796 -3.23 -40.82 24.24
C THR A 796 -2.08 -41.22 25.16
N GLU A 797 -2.37 -41.78 26.34
CA GLU A 797 -1.36 -42.24 27.29
C GLU A 797 -0.47 -43.33 26.71
N GLU A 798 -1.07 -44.36 26.07
CA GLU A 798 -0.34 -45.44 25.41
C GLU A 798 0.57 -44.89 24.30
N THR A 799 0.03 -44.00 23.47
CA THR A 799 0.77 -43.38 22.35
C THR A 799 1.97 -42.58 22.84
N LEU A 800 1.85 -41.93 23.99
CA LEU A 800 2.88 -41.07 24.56
C LEU A 800 3.86 -41.80 25.49
N LYS A 801 3.70 -43.10 25.77
CA LYS A 801 4.61 -43.86 26.66
C LYS A 801 6.08 -43.81 26.24
N GLY A 802 6.34 -43.69 24.95
CA GLY A 802 7.70 -43.65 24.38
C GLY A 802 8.44 -42.32 24.50
N PHE A 803 7.79 -41.27 25.03
CA PHE A 803 8.33 -39.91 25.10
C PHE A 803 8.45 -39.45 26.55
#